data_AF-A0A7Z7HQM6-F1
#
_entry.id   AF-A0A7Z7HQM6-F1
#
_cell.length_a   1.000
_cell.length_b   1.000
_cell.length_c   1.000
_cell.angle_alpha   90.00
_cell.angle_beta   90.00
_cell.angle_gamma   90.00
#
_symmetry.space_group_name_H-M   'P 1'
#
loop_
_entity.id
_entity.type
_entity.pdbx_description
1 polymer ?
#
loop_
_entity_poly.entity_id
_entity_poly.type
_entity_poly.pdbx_seq_one_letter_code
_entity_poly.pdbx_strand_id
1 'polypeptide(L)'
;MELYYNTTAGRLNVLQFKAGVLPDEVTMARSDADLILRVAGTTDRITVRYFFSGDNPAGAYNPVQQVRFDDGTSWDIEAIKARLFAGTDGHDTLRGTVGNDLIYGGLGNDTLNGAAGNDQLFGGEGADTLDGGDGNDILDGGAGNDSLNGGSGNNTYLFGKGDGQDTVELYYNTTAGRLNVLQFKAGVLPDEVTMARSDADLILRVAGTTDRITVRYFFSSDNPASAYNPVQQVRFDDGTSWDIDAIKARLFAGTDGHDTLRGTVGNDLIYGGLGNDTLNGAAGNDQLFGGEGADTLDGGDGNDILDGGAGNDSLNGGSGNNTYLFGKGDGQDTVELYYNTTAGRLNVLQFKAGVLPDEVTMARSDADLILRVAGTTDRITVRYFFSSDNPASAYNPVQQVRFDDGTSWDIEAIKARLFAGTDGHDTLRGTVGNDLIYGGLGNDTLNGAAGNDQLFGGEGADTLDGGDGNDILDGGAGNDSLNGGSGNNTYLFGKGDGQDTVELYYNTTAGRLNVLQFKAGVLPDEVTMARSDADLILRVAGTTDRITVRYFFSSDNPASAYNPVQQVRFDDGTSWDIDAIKARLFAGTDGHDTLRGTVGNDLIYGGLGNDTLDGAAGNDILQGGLGNDTLSDSSGTALFDGGAGNDTLTGGAAAEVFIGGAGNDTLTTGAGNDVICFNKGDGQDVFAAGGTGADTLSLGGNFAYGDLAFSKSANDLVLKVGADDQITFKNWYATSPSKPVTRLQVIAEAMDAFAAGGSDPLLDQKVESFNFAGLVGAFDAARAANSGLTSWALTDALTSFQLAGSDTAALGGDLAYQYGKNGTLAGIGVTPVLGTLSDANLGTNPQALNSLASLQTGTLRLS
;
A
#
# COMPACT_ATOMS: atom_id res chain seq x y z
N MET A 1 -26.63 -88.44 -16.32
CA MET A 1 -27.11 -89.24 -15.16
C MET A 1 -27.67 -88.25 -14.15
N GLU A 2 -28.91 -88.43 -13.66
CA GLU A 2 -29.50 -87.63 -12.58
C GLU A 2 -29.73 -88.55 -11.38
N LEU A 3 -28.96 -88.37 -10.32
CA LEU A 3 -29.26 -88.95 -9.00
C LEU A 3 -29.47 -87.76 -8.07
N TYR A 4 -30.69 -87.60 -7.58
CA TYR A 4 -31.01 -86.52 -6.65
C TYR A 4 -30.57 -86.94 -5.23
N TYR A 5 -29.59 -86.21 -4.66
CA TYR A 5 -29.16 -86.24 -3.26
C TYR A 5 -28.36 -87.46 -2.75
N ASN A 6 -27.13 -87.23 -2.28
CA ASN A 6 -26.36 -88.19 -1.47
C ASN A 6 -26.05 -87.60 -0.08
N THR A 7 -26.78 -88.02 0.96
CA THR A 7 -26.59 -87.56 2.36
C THR A 7 -25.81 -88.53 3.23
N THR A 8 -25.30 -89.64 2.69
CA THR A 8 -24.61 -90.66 3.49
C THR A 8 -23.09 -90.53 3.31
N ALA A 9 -22.39 -90.09 4.35
CA ALA A 9 -20.94 -89.99 4.35
C ALA A 9 -20.28 -91.34 4.02
N GLY A 10 -19.39 -91.37 3.01
CA GLY A 10 -18.58 -92.54 2.66
C GLY A 10 -19.09 -93.46 1.54
N ARG A 11 -20.20 -93.14 0.86
CA ARG A 11 -20.67 -93.92 -0.31
C ARG A 11 -20.05 -93.39 -1.61
N LEU A 12 -19.25 -94.22 -2.27
CA LEU A 12 -18.57 -93.93 -3.54
C LEU A 12 -19.46 -94.30 -4.73
N ASN A 13 -20.07 -93.32 -5.41
CA ASN A 13 -20.73 -93.58 -6.69
C ASN A 13 -19.70 -93.57 -7.81
N VAL A 14 -19.62 -94.69 -8.53
CA VAL A 14 -18.61 -94.93 -9.57
C VAL A 14 -19.28 -94.93 -10.95
N LEU A 15 -18.76 -94.12 -11.86
CA LEU A 15 -19.06 -94.23 -13.29
C LEU A 15 -18.03 -95.18 -13.93
N GLN A 16 -18.48 -96.38 -14.32
CA GLN A 16 -17.62 -97.38 -14.97
C GLN A 16 -17.82 -97.32 -16.50
N PHE A 17 -16.74 -97.08 -17.25
CA PHE A 17 -16.72 -97.30 -18.70
C PHE A 17 -16.65 -98.80 -19.00
N LYS A 18 -17.31 -99.25 -20.08
CA LYS A 18 -17.26 -100.66 -20.51
C LYS A 18 -15.93 -100.97 -21.19
N ALA A 19 -15.61 -102.27 -21.29
CA ALA A 19 -14.46 -102.80 -22.02
C ALA A 19 -14.29 -102.16 -23.41
N GLY A 20 -13.07 -101.71 -23.70
CA GLY A 20 -12.69 -101.14 -24.99
C GLY A 20 -12.65 -99.61 -25.06
N VAL A 21 -12.91 -98.90 -23.96
CA VAL A 21 -12.63 -97.46 -23.84
C VAL A 21 -11.40 -97.29 -22.96
N LEU A 22 -10.32 -96.73 -23.50
CA LEU A 22 -9.10 -96.44 -22.75
C LEU A 22 -9.17 -95.06 -22.07
N PRO A 23 -8.49 -94.86 -20.92
CA PRO A 23 -8.50 -93.57 -20.21
C PRO A 23 -8.09 -92.37 -21.07
N ASP A 24 -7.08 -92.57 -21.91
CA ASP A 24 -6.51 -91.62 -22.88
C ASP A 24 -7.41 -91.36 -24.11
N GLU A 25 -8.46 -92.16 -24.29
CA GLU A 25 -9.52 -91.89 -25.28
C GLU A 25 -10.67 -91.06 -24.71
N VAL A 26 -10.68 -90.73 -23.42
CA VAL A 26 -11.76 -89.95 -22.80
C VAL A 26 -11.33 -88.50 -22.58
N THR A 27 -12.01 -87.58 -23.25
CA THR A 27 -11.88 -86.14 -23.01
C THR A 27 -12.96 -85.64 -22.07
N MET A 28 -12.63 -84.59 -21.31
CA MET A 28 -13.53 -83.99 -20.35
C MET A 28 -13.71 -82.51 -20.65
N ALA A 29 -14.92 -82.02 -20.42
CA ALA A 29 -15.24 -80.61 -20.48
C ALA A 29 -16.22 -80.27 -19.37
N ARG A 30 -16.11 -79.05 -18.86
CA ARG A 30 -17.08 -78.47 -17.96
C ARG A 30 -18.09 -77.64 -18.75
N SER A 31 -19.37 -77.77 -18.42
CA SER A 31 -20.44 -76.92 -18.92
C SER A 31 -21.30 -76.51 -17.75
N ASP A 32 -21.17 -75.27 -17.30
CA ASP A 32 -21.80 -74.76 -16.08
C ASP A 32 -21.52 -75.64 -14.85
N ALA A 33 -22.55 -76.28 -14.29
CA ALA A 33 -22.47 -77.19 -13.16
C ALA A 33 -22.25 -78.66 -13.56
N ASP A 34 -22.17 -78.97 -14.86
CA ASP A 34 -22.13 -80.34 -15.37
C ASP A 34 -20.73 -80.74 -15.84
N LEU A 35 -20.34 -81.98 -15.56
CA LEU A 35 -19.16 -82.61 -16.15
C LEU A 35 -19.58 -83.40 -17.39
N ILE A 36 -18.94 -83.13 -18.53
CA ILE A 36 -19.17 -83.82 -19.79
C ILE A 36 -17.94 -84.69 -20.09
N LEU A 37 -18.12 -86.00 -20.17
CA LEU A 37 -17.11 -86.94 -20.66
C LEU A 37 -17.45 -87.35 -22.10
N ARG A 38 -16.47 -87.36 -22.99
CA ARG A 38 -16.62 -87.77 -24.40
C ARG A 38 -15.58 -88.83 -24.73
N VAL A 39 -15.96 -89.81 -25.55
CA VAL A 39 -14.99 -90.79 -26.07
C VAL A 39 -14.51 -90.28 -27.43
N ALA A 40 -13.21 -90.04 -27.55
CA ALA A 40 -12.55 -89.54 -28.75
C ALA A 40 -12.86 -90.43 -29.96
N GLY A 41 -13.09 -89.80 -31.11
CA GLY A 41 -13.42 -90.51 -32.36
C GLY A 41 -14.86 -91.06 -32.43
N THR A 42 -15.72 -90.82 -31.44
CA THR A 42 -17.14 -91.22 -31.46
C THR A 42 -18.08 -90.04 -31.17
N THR A 43 -19.39 -90.25 -31.34
CA THR A 43 -20.42 -89.29 -30.91
C THR A 43 -20.86 -89.49 -29.46
N ASP A 44 -20.30 -90.48 -28.77
CA ASP A 44 -20.75 -90.87 -27.43
C ASP A 44 -20.30 -89.85 -26.39
N ARG A 45 -21.26 -89.44 -25.54
CA ARG A 45 -21.03 -88.51 -24.44
C ARG A 45 -21.82 -88.90 -23.20
N ILE A 46 -21.24 -88.61 -22.04
CA ILE A 46 -21.90 -88.73 -20.74
C ILE A 46 -21.91 -87.35 -20.10
N THR A 47 -23.09 -86.85 -19.77
CA THR A 47 -23.25 -85.66 -18.94
C THR A 47 -23.58 -86.10 -17.51
N VAL A 48 -22.68 -85.78 -16.59
CA VAL A 48 -22.86 -85.92 -15.15
C VAL A 48 -23.38 -84.58 -14.65
N ARG A 49 -24.71 -84.51 -14.44
CA ARG A 49 -25.35 -83.27 -14.04
C ARG A 49 -24.99 -82.88 -12.62
N TYR A 50 -24.86 -81.58 -12.36
CA TYR A 50 -24.59 -81.02 -11.02
C TYR A 50 -23.25 -81.47 -10.40
N PHE A 51 -22.33 -81.99 -11.20
CA PHE A 51 -20.99 -82.38 -10.73
C PHE A 51 -20.28 -81.22 -10.04
N PHE A 52 -20.34 -80.01 -10.61
CA PHE A 52 -19.80 -78.76 -10.07
C PHE A 52 -20.89 -77.88 -9.43
N SER A 53 -21.93 -78.47 -8.85
CA SER A 53 -22.98 -77.68 -8.18
C SER A 53 -22.38 -76.86 -7.04
N GLY A 54 -22.63 -75.55 -7.05
CA GLY A 54 -22.00 -74.62 -6.11
C GLY A 54 -20.48 -74.56 -6.24
N ASP A 55 -19.95 -74.85 -7.44
CA ASP A 55 -18.52 -74.92 -7.74
C ASP A 55 -17.75 -75.88 -6.80
N ASN A 56 -18.43 -76.88 -6.23
CA ASN A 56 -17.84 -77.82 -5.28
C ASN A 56 -18.01 -79.27 -5.74
N PRO A 57 -17.03 -79.87 -6.44
CA PRO A 57 -17.12 -81.25 -6.91
C PRO A 57 -17.05 -82.29 -5.79
N ALA A 58 -16.64 -81.92 -4.58
CA ALA A 58 -16.76 -82.75 -3.38
C ALA A 58 -18.11 -82.57 -2.64
N GLY A 59 -18.99 -81.70 -3.16
CA GLY A 59 -20.27 -81.37 -2.55
C GLY A 59 -21.28 -82.52 -2.59
N ALA A 60 -22.28 -82.45 -1.70
CA ALA A 60 -23.32 -83.48 -1.55
C ALA A 60 -24.23 -83.66 -2.78
N TYR A 61 -24.15 -82.73 -3.74
CA TYR A 61 -24.91 -82.75 -4.99
C TYR A 61 -24.19 -83.48 -6.13
N ASN A 62 -22.90 -83.78 -5.99
CA ASN A 62 -22.17 -84.53 -7.00
C ASN A 62 -22.67 -85.99 -7.05
N PRO A 63 -23.21 -86.48 -8.19
CA PRO A 63 -23.69 -87.85 -8.30
C PRO A 63 -22.60 -88.89 -8.59
N VAL A 64 -21.36 -88.50 -8.93
CA VAL A 64 -20.25 -89.39 -9.30
C VAL A 64 -18.93 -88.94 -8.65
N GLN A 65 -18.37 -89.77 -7.77
CA GLN A 65 -17.12 -89.46 -7.04
C GLN A 65 -15.88 -90.14 -7.66
N GLN A 66 -16.08 -91.08 -8.58
CA GLN A 66 -14.98 -91.77 -9.24
C GLN A 66 -15.38 -92.24 -10.65
N VAL A 67 -14.50 -92.08 -11.61
CA VAL A 67 -14.59 -92.70 -12.95
C VAL A 67 -13.64 -93.89 -12.99
N ARG A 68 -14.08 -95.03 -13.50
CA ARG A 68 -13.26 -96.24 -13.61
C ARG A 68 -13.28 -96.81 -15.03
N PHE A 69 -12.17 -97.43 -15.38
CA PHE A 69 -11.94 -98.09 -16.67
C PHE A 69 -11.67 -99.59 -16.44
N ASP A 70 -11.81 -100.39 -17.48
CA ASP A 70 -11.66 -101.84 -17.40
C ASP A 70 -10.19 -102.31 -17.28
N ASP A 71 -9.24 -101.43 -17.57
CA ASP A 71 -7.80 -101.64 -17.39
C ASP A 71 -7.33 -101.50 -15.92
N GLY A 72 -8.25 -101.14 -15.02
CA GLY A 72 -7.98 -100.89 -13.60
C GLY A 72 -7.64 -99.44 -13.27
N THR A 73 -7.53 -98.56 -14.27
CA THR A 73 -7.35 -97.12 -14.06
C THR A 73 -8.61 -96.53 -13.44
N SER A 74 -8.43 -95.64 -12.46
CA SER A 74 -9.52 -94.90 -11.84
C SER A 74 -9.15 -93.44 -11.65
N TRP A 75 -10.09 -92.55 -11.92
CA TRP A 75 -9.97 -91.12 -11.62
C TRP A 75 -10.91 -90.79 -10.48
N ASP A 76 -10.34 -90.37 -9.36
CA ASP A 76 -11.10 -89.69 -8.29
C ASP A 76 -11.33 -88.21 -8.65
N ILE A 77 -11.95 -87.46 -7.74
CA ILE A 77 -12.26 -86.04 -7.98
C ILE A 77 -11.01 -85.23 -8.29
N GLU A 78 -9.90 -85.45 -7.59
CA GLU A 78 -8.64 -84.72 -7.83
C GLU A 78 -8.03 -85.09 -9.19
N ALA A 79 -8.04 -86.36 -9.57
CA ALA A 79 -7.60 -86.81 -10.89
C ALA A 79 -8.49 -86.27 -12.02
N ILE A 80 -9.78 -86.04 -11.76
CA ILE A 80 -10.70 -85.38 -12.70
C ILE A 80 -10.38 -83.89 -12.79
N LYS A 81 -10.23 -83.19 -11.66
CA LYS A 81 -9.86 -81.76 -11.60
C LYS A 81 -8.54 -81.49 -12.32
N ALA A 82 -7.49 -82.26 -12.03
CA ALA A 82 -6.17 -82.11 -12.63
C ALA A 82 -6.18 -82.24 -14.17
N ARG A 83 -7.12 -83.00 -14.74
CA ARG A 83 -7.29 -83.12 -16.20
C ARG A 83 -8.17 -82.03 -16.79
N LEU A 84 -9.10 -81.49 -16.01
CA LEU A 84 -10.01 -80.44 -16.45
C LEU A 84 -9.35 -79.06 -16.38
N PHE A 85 -8.41 -78.88 -15.45
CA PHE A 85 -7.67 -77.63 -15.22
C PHE A 85 -6.30 -77.63 -15.88
N ALA A 86 -6.05 -78.56 -16.80
CA ALA A 86 -4.92 -78.51 -17.72
C ALA A 86 -5.47 -78.23 -19.11
N GLY A 87 -5.17 -77.05 -19.64
CA GLY A 87 -5.52 -76.68 -21.00
C GLY A 87 -4.63 -77.36 -22.04
N THR A 88 -4.81 -76.94 -23.27
CA THR A 88 -4.33 -77.57 -24.49
C THR A 88 -3.34 -76.64 -25.20
N ASP A 89 -3.03 -76.95 -26.46
CA ASP A 89 -2.18 -76.10 -27.29
C ASP A 89 -2.97 -74.93 -27.94
N GLY A 90 -4.24 -74.72 -27.57
CA GLY A 90 -5.12 -73.71 -28.16
C GLY A 90 -5.83 -72.88 -27.10
N HIS A 91 -6.56 -71.85 -27.53
CA HIS A 91 -7.24 -70.91 -26.65
C HIS A 91 -8.28 -71.58 -25.74
N ASP A 92 -7.97 -71.70 -24.46
CA ASP A 92 -8.78 -72.36 -23.46
C ASP A 92 -9.47 -71.37 -22.52
N THR A 93 -10.61 -71.80 -21.98
CA THR A 93 -11.35 -71.07 -20.94
C THR A 93 -11.58 -72.01 -19.78
N LEU A 94 -10.78 -71.85 -18.73
CA LEU A 94 -10.75 -72.74 -17.58
C LEU A 94 -11.27 -72.02 -16.34
N ARG A 95 -12.10 -72.71 -15.56
CA ARG A 95 -12.66 -72.21 -14.31
C ARG A 95 -12.57 -73.24 -13.20
N GLY A 96 -11.94 -72.84 -12.10
CA GLY A 96 -11.79 -73.59 -10.85
C GLY A 96 -13.08 -73.74 -10.06
N THR A 97 -12.91 -74.03 -8.79
CA THR A 97 -13.87 -74.49 -7.78
C THR A 97 -13.87 -73.53 -6.59
N VAL A 98 -14.57 -73.88 -5.52
CA VAL A 98 -14.54 -73.11 -4.25
C VAL A 98 -13.42 -73.51 -3.30
N GLY A 99 -12.50 -74.37 -3.73
CA GLY A 99 -11.32 -74.74 -2.94
C GLY A 99 -10.06 -74.65 -3.78
N ASN A 100 -8.91 -74.70 -3.12
CA ASN A 100 -7.61 -74.49 -3.76
C ASN A 100 -7.42 -75.31 -5.04
N ASP A 101 -7.18 -74.61 -6.14
CA ASP A 101 -7.05 -75.18 -7.47
C ASP A 101 -5.68 -74.91 -8.07
N LEU A 102 -5.29 -75.81 -8.97
CA LEU A 102 -4.08 -75.69 -9.77
C LEU A 102 -4.52 -75.74 -11.24
N ILE A 103 -4.37 -74.62 -11.93
CA ILE A 103 -4.85 -74.40 -13.29
C ILE A 103 -3.67 -74.05 -14.20
N TYR A 104 -3.52 -74.77 -15.31
CA TYR A 104 -2.55 -74.53 -16.36
C TYR A 104 -3.29 -74.21 -17.67
N GLY A 105 -2.97 -73.10 -18.33
CA GLY A 105 -3.50 -72.73 -19.65
C GLY A 105 -2.85 -73.55 -20.76
N GLY A 106 -1.53 -73.50 -20.87
CA GLY A 106 -0.78 -74.27 -21.86
C GLY A 106 -0.20 -73.38 -22.95
N LEU A 107 -0.56 -73.64 -24.21
CA LEU A 107 -0.19 -72.74 -25.32
C LEU A 107 -1.43 -72.03 -25.85
N GLY A 108 -1.22 -70.82 -26.37
CA GLY A 108 -2.29 -69.98 -26.89
C GLY A 108 -2.82 -69.03 -25.83
N ASN A 109 -3.63 -68.08 -26.26
CA ASN A 109 -4.25 -67.08 -25.39
C ASN A 109 -5.39 -67.68 -24.58
N ASP A 110 -5.17 -67.84 -23.28
CA ASP A 110 -6.07 -68.53 -22.37
C ASP A 110 -6.80 -67.58 -21.42
N THR A 111 -7.94 -68.02 -20.91
CA THR A 111 -8.68 -67.32 -19.85
C THR A 111 -8.86 -68.24 -18.66
N LEU A 112 -8.20 -67.93 -17.54
CA LEU A 112 -8.18 -68.74 -16.33
C LEU A 112 -8.89 -68.00 -15.19
N ASN A 113 -9.81 -68.67 -14.49
CA ASN A 113 -10.50 -68.14 -13.31
C ASN A 113 -10.41 -69.14 -12.14
N GLY A 114 -9.75 -68.77 -11.04
CA GLY A 114 -9.57 -69.62 -9.85
C GLY A 114 -10.88 -69.85 -9.09
N ALA A 115 -11.69 -68.79 -9.02
CA ALA A 115 -12.95 -68.70 -8.29
C ALA A 115 -12.76 -68.44 -6.78
N ALA A 116 -12.87 -69.43 -5.90
CA ALA A 116 -12.60 -69.20 -4.48
C ALA A 116 -11.67 -70.28 -3.94
N GLY A 117 -10.81 -69.94 -2.99
CA GLY A 117 -9.72 -70.81 -2.57
C GLY A 117 -8.39 -70.10 -2.75
N ASN A 118 -7.32 -70.73 -2.27
CA ASN A 118 -5.96 -70.25 -2.55
C ASN A 118 -5.45 -70.98 -3.79
N ASP A 119 -5.59 -70.34 -4.93
CA ASP A 119 -5.42 -70.96 -6.24
C ASP A 119 -4.04 -70.67 -6.83
N GLN A 120 -3.61 -71.52 -7.75
CA GLN A 120 -2.38 -71.37 -8.53
C GLN A 120 -2.73 -71.41 -10.01
N LEU A 121 -2.56 -70.28 -10.69
CA LEU A 121 -2.90 -70.09 -12.11
C LEU A 121 -1.62 -69.84 -12.91
N PHE A 122 -1.38 -70.67 -13.91
CA PHE A 122 -0.25 -70.58 -14.83
C PHE A 122 -0.79 -70.45 -16.25
N GLY A 123 -0.61 -69.31 -16.90
CA GLY A 123 -1.06 -69.03 -18.27
C GLY A 123 -0.32 -69.93 -19.27
N GLY A 124 0.98 -69.70 -19.43
CA GLY A 124 1.84 -70.51 -20.29
C GLY A 124 2.45 -69.68 -21.40
N GLU A 125 2.35 -70.12 -22.66
CA GLU A 125 2.73 -69.27 -23.80
C GLU A 125 1.47 -68.65 -24.40
N GLY A 126 1.39 -67.34 -24.56
CA GLY A 126 0.19 -66.72 -25.10
C GLY A 126 -0.04 -65.32 -24.57
N ALA A 127 -1.14 -64.69 -24.96
CA ALA A 127 -1.62 -63.49 -24.27
C ALA A 127 -2.80 -63.89 -23.40
N ASP A 128 -2.53 -64.14 -22.13
CA ASP A 128 -3.43 -64.81 -21.21
C ASP A 128 -4.16 -63.81 -20.30
N THR A 129 -5.33 -64.21 -19.81
CA THR A 129 -6.12 -63.46 -18.82
C THR A 129 -6.36 -64.34 -17.61
N LEU A 130 -5.77 -63.98 -16.47
CA LEU A 130 -5.84 -64.73 -15.22
C LEU A 130 -6.62 -63.92 -14.17
N ASP A 131 -7.61 -64.55 -13.54
CA ASP A 131 -8.42 -64.02 -12.44
C ASP A 131 -8.38 -64.97 -11.25
N GLY A 132 -7.67 -64.63 -10.18
CA GLY A 132 -7.53 -65.46 -8.98
C GLY A 132 -8.88 -65.68 -8.28
N GLY A 133 -9.63 -64.60 -8.09
CA GLY A 133 -10.92 -64.64 -7.42
C GLY A 133 -10.78 -64.36 -5.92
N ASP A 134 -11.34 -65.21 -5.07
CA ASP A 134 -11.33 -65.05 -3.62
C ASP A 134 -10.31 -65.96 -2.94
N GLY A 135 -9.23 -65.42 -2.41
CA GLY A 135 -8.28 -66.15 -1.57
C GLY A 135 -6.87 -65.60 -1.71
N ASN A 136 -5.87 -66.38 -1.30
CA ASN A 136 -4.47 -65.99 -1.48
C ASN A 136 -3.91 -66.75 -2.67
N ASP A 137 -3.94 -66.12 -3.84
CA ASP A 137 -3.67 -66.75 -5.12
C ASP A 137 -2.24 -66.50 -5.60
N ILE A 138 -1.73 -67.42 -6.42
CA ILE A 138 -0.45 -67.29 -7.14
C ILE A 138 -0.75 -67.27 -8.63
N LEU A 139 -0.41 -66.18 -9.29
CA LEU A 139 -0.63 -65.98 -10.73
C LEU A 139 0.70 -65.84 -11.45
N ASP A 140 0.89 -66.62 -12.51
CA ASP A 140 2.02 -66.55 -13.42
C ASP A 140 1.48 -66.51 -14.85
N GLY A 141 1.66 -65.38 -15.54
CA GLY A 141 1.24 -65.24 -16.94
C GLY A 141 2.01 -66.20 -17.85
N GLY A 142 3.31 -66.36 -17.59
CA GLY A 142 4.20 -67.10 -18.45
C GLY A 142 4.78 -66.19 -19.53
N ALA A 143 4.98 -66.71 -20.73
CA ALA A 143 5.55 -65.96 -21.84
C ALA A 143 4.44 -65.31 -22.68
N GLY A 144 4.48 -63.99 -22.79
CA GLY A 144 3.67 -63.23 -23.73
C GLY A 144 3.26 -61.88 -23.17
N ASN A 145 2.00 -61.49 -23.28
CA ASN A 145 1.56 -60.20 -22.74
C ASN A 145 0.27 -60.44 -21.98
N ASP A 146 0.40 -60.65 -20.68
CA ASP A 146 -0.67 -61.22 -19.87
C ASP A 146 -1.37 -60.19 -19.00
N SER A 147 -2.64 -60.47 -18.67
CA SER A 147 -3.48 -59.66 -17.80
C SER A 147 -3.76 -60.44 -16.52
N LEU A 148 -3.24 -59.97 -15.38
CA LEU A 148 -3.28 -60.67 -14.11
C LEU A 148 -4.13 -59.89 -13.09
N ASN A 149 -5.26 -60.45 -12.67
CA ASN A 149 -6.10 -59.94 -11.59
C ASN A 149 -6.09 -60.93 -10.42
N GLY A 150 -5.45 -60.58 -9.30
CA GLY A 150 -5.42 -61.46 -8.13
C GLY A 150 -6.76 -61.55 -7.40
N GLY A 151 -7.68 -60.59 -7.58
CA GLY A 151 -8.93 -60.56 -6.83
C GLY A 151 -8.74 -60.21 -5.35
N SER A 152 -9.57 -60.79 -4.48
CA SER A 152 -9.51 -60.55 -3.03
C SER A 152 -8.35 -61.32 -2.38
N GLY A 153 -8.13 -61.11 -1.07
CA GLY A 153 -7.00 -61.74 -0.34
C GLY A 153 -5.61 -61.19 -0.67
N ASN A 154 -4.57 -61.96 -0.32
CA ASN A 154 -3.15 -61.61 -0.44
C ASN A 154 -2.50 -62.46 -1.53
N ASN A 155 -2.34 -61.86 -2.70
CA ASN A 155 -1.98 -62.53 -3.94
C ASN A 155 -0.49 -62.35 -4.28
N THR A 156 0.08 -63.32 -4.99
CA THR A 156 1.45 -63.28 -5.49
C THR A 156 1.45 -63.35 -7.02
N TYR A 157 1.99 -62.33 -7.66
CA TYR A 157 2.18 -62.27 -9.11
C TYR A 157 3.64 -62.64 -9.42
N LEU A 158 3.86 -63.65 -10.25
CA LEU A 158 5.19 -64.10 -10.68
C LEU A 158 5.57 -63.43 -12.00
N PHE A 159 6.79 -62.89 -12.08
CA PHE A 159 7.29 -62.24 -13.30
C PHE A 159 8.81 -62.40 -13.45
N GLY A 160 9.34 -62.48 -14.65
CA GLY A 160 10.73 -62.82 -14.91
C GLY A 160 11.22 -62.53 -16.33
N LYS A 161 12.40 -63.05 -16.67
CA LYS A 161 13.00 -62.92 -18.00
C LYS A 161 12.27 -63.82 -19.00
N GLY A 162 11.84 -63.26 -20.13
CA GLY A 162 11.10 -63.96 -21.17
C GLY A 162 9.58 -63.98 -20.97
N ASP A 163 9.07 -63.36 -19.89
CA ASP A 163 7.64 -63.30 -19.62
C ASP A 163 6.93 -62.24 -20.50
N GLY A 164 7.66 -61.29 -21.09
CA GLY A 164 7.13 -60.29 -22.00
C GLY A 164 6.54 -59.07 -21.29
N GLN A 165 5.35 -58.60 -21.69
CA GLN A 165 4.80 -57.32 -21.22
C GLN A 165 3.48 -57.50 -20.46
N ASP A 166 3.60 -57.84 -19.19
CA ASP A 166 2.46 -58.19 -18.35
C ASP A 166 1.85 -56.99 -17.66
N THR A 167 0.59 -57.13 -17.30
CA THR A 167 -0.20 -56.12 -16.61
C THR A 167 -0.86 -56.73 -15.38
N VAL A 168 -0.53 -56.20 -14.21
CA VAL A 168 -1.31 -56.45 -12.99
C VAL A 168 -2.47 -55.47 -12.97
N GLU A 169 -3.68 -56.01 -13.13
CA GLU A 169 -4.92 -55.25 -13.17
C GLU A 169 -5.37 -54.83 -11.77
N LEU A 170 -6.15 -53.76 -11.72
CA LEU A 170 -6.63 -53.21 -10.45
C LEU A 170 -7.67 -54.15 -9.82
N TYR A 171 -7.64 -54.22 -8.49
CA TYR A 171 -8.73 -54.75 -7.69
C TYR A 171 -8.97 -53.82 -6.50
N TYR A 172 -10.21 -53.35 -6.35
CA TYR A 172 -10.57 -52.45 -5.25
C TYR A 172 -10.60 -53.21 -3.94
N ASN A 173 -9.62 -52.96 -3.06
CA ASN A 173 -9.48 -53.67 -1.79
C ASN A 173 -9.18 -52.70 -0.64
N THR A 174 -10.04 -52.69 0.38
CA THR A 174 -9.90 -51.85 1.57
C THR A 174 -9.46 -52.62 2.81
N THR A 175 -9.04 -53.87 2.65
CA THR A 175 -8.60 -54.74 3.75
C THR A 175 -7.33 -54.19 4.39
N ALA A 176 -7.40 -53.91 5.69
CA ALA A 176 -6.24 -53.46 6.45
C ALA A 176 -5.16 -54.55 6.49
N GLY A 177 -3.91 -54.17 6.23
CA GLY A 177 -2.78 -55.11 6.22
C GLY A 177 -2.77 -56.07 5.02
N ARG A 178 -3.52 -55.79 3.95
CA ARG A 178 -3.36 -56.51 2.68
C ARG A 178 -1.91 -56.44 2.21
N LEU A 179 -1.43 -57.54 1.64
CA LEU A 179 -0.05 -57.68 1.20
C LEU A 179 -0.02 -58.53 -0.07
N ASN A 180 -0.33 -57.88 -1.19
CA ASN A 180 -0.08 -58.45 -2.51
C ASN A 180 1.40 -58.26 -2.87
N VAL A 181 1.99 -59.28 -3.47
CA VAL A 181 3.42 -59.36 -3.77
C VAL A 181 3.62 -59.52 -5.27
N LEU A 182 4.44 -58.65 -5.86
CA LEU A 182 5.08 -58.93 -7.15
C LEU A 182 6.40 -59.65 -6.86
N GLN A 183 6.49 -60.92 -7.22
CA GLN A 183 7.67 -61.75 -6.99
C GLN A 183 8.40 -61.96 -8.31
N PHE A 184 9.61 -61.42 -8.40
CA PHE A 184 10.49 -61.74 -9.51
C PHE A 184 10.98 -63.19 -9.41
N LYS A 185 10.88 -63.93 -10.52
CA LYS A 185 11.35 -65.31 -10.67
C LYS A 185 12.89 -65.38 -10.54
N ALA A 186 13.40 -66.56 -10.22
CA ALA A 186 14.84 -66.80 -10.10
C ALA A 186 15.59 -66.34 -11.37
N GLY A 187 16.71 -65.65 -11.19
CA GLY A 187 17.54 -65.13 -12.28
C GLY A 187 17.32 -63.67 -12.66
N VAL A 188 16.38 -62.96 -12.02
CA VAL A 188 16.29 -61.49 -12.03
C VAL A 188 16.89 -60.94 -10.73
N LEU A 189 17.93 -60.12 -10.84
CA LEU A 189 18.55 -59.48 -9.69
C LEU A 189 17.91 -58.11 -9.39
N PRO A 190 17.91 -57.64 -8.14
CA PRO A 190 17.38 -56.31 -7.79
C PRO A 190 17.97 -55.16 -8.63
N ASP A 191 19.29 -55.18 -8.87
CA ASP A 191 20.00 -54.15 -9.64
C ASP A 191 19.71 -54.20 -11.16
N GLU A 192 19.09 -55.29 -11.66
CA GLU A 192 18.63 -55.37 -13.05
C GLU A 192 17.25 -54.73 -13.24
N VAL A 193 16.53 -54.39 -12.16
CA VAL A 193 15.17 -53.85 -12.28
C VAL A 193 15.17 -52.34 -12.22
N THR A 194 14.77 -51.72 -13.33
CA THR A 194 14.51 -50.27 -13.40
C THR A 194 13.03 -49.99 -13.22
N MET A 195 12.70 -48.85 -12.61
CA MET A 195 11.32 -48.44 -12.35
C MET A 195 11.02 -47.10 -12.99
N ALA A 196 9.81 -46.95 -13.47
CA ALA A 196 9.29 -45.69 -13.97
C ALA A 196 7.83 -45.54 -13.56
N ARG A 197 7.40 -44.30 -13.37
CA ARG A 197 6.00 -43.94 -13.19
C ARG A 197 5.45 -43.44 -14.51
N SER A 198 4.28 -43.91 -14.89
CA SER A 198 3.51 -43.40 -16.03
C SER A 198 2.10 -43.12 -15.54
N ASP A 199 1.75 -41.84 -15.40
CA ASP A 199 0.49 -41.40 -14.80
C ASP A 199 0.25 -42.02 -13.39
N ALA A 200 -0.71 -42.94 -13.28
CA ALA A 200 -1.04 -43.66 -12.04
C ALA A 200 -0.39 -45.04 -11.95
N ASP A 201 0.35 -45.48 -12.98
CA ASP A 201 0.87 -46.85 -13.07
C ASP A 201 2.36 -46.88 -12.69
N LEU A 202 2.76 -47.97 -12.03
CA LEU A 202 4.16 -48.31 -11.78
C LEU A 202 4.62 -49.31 -12.84
N ILE A 203 5.69 -49.00 -13.56
CA ILE A 203 6.26 -49.86 -14.58
C ILE A 203 7.62 -50.35 -14.08
N LEU A 204 7.79 -51.66 -13.97
CA LEU A 204 9.07 -52.30 -13.67
C LEU A 204 9.60 -52.97 -14.93
N ARG A 205 10.88 -52.76 -15.27
CA ARG A 205 11.53 -53.32 -16.46
C ARG A 205 12.77 -54.09 -16.06
N VAL A 206 13.01 -55.23 -16.70
CA VAL A 206 14.23 -56.01 -16.51
C VAL A 206 15.28 -55.55 -17.53
N ALA A 207 16.40 -55.02 -17.03
CA ALA A 207 17.47 -54.50 -17.85
C ALA A 207 18.06 -55.61 -18.75
N GLY A 208 18.36 -55.25 -20.00
CA GLY A 208 18.89 -56.19 -21.00
C GLY A 208 17.84 -57.06 -21.67
N THR A 209 16.55 -56.92 -21.35
CA THR A 209 15.44 -57.60 -22.04
C THR A 209 14.35 -56.61 -22.47
N THR A 210 13.32 -57.11 -23.16
CA THR A 210 12.09 -56.35 -23.46
C THR A 210 11.02 -56.51 -22.38
N ASP A 211 11.31 -57.28 -21.34
CA ASP A 211 10.34 -57.70 -20.34
C ASP A 211 10.00 -56.53 -19.42
N ARG A 212 8.70 -56.29 -19.22
CA ARG A 212 8.18 -55.32 -18.26
C ARG A 212 6.90 -55.81 -17.62
N ILE A 213 6.65 -55.39 -16.39
CA ILE A 213 5.36 -55.56 -15.75
C ILE A 213 4.81 -54.19 -15.34
N THR A 214 3.55 -53.95 -15.71
CA THR A 214 2.81 -52.73 -15.41
C THR A 214 1.84 -53.00 -14.27
N VAL A 215 2.04 -52.34 -13.14
CA VAL A 215 1.13 -52.40 -12.00
C VAL A 215 0.18 -51.22 -12.10
N ARG A 216 -1.07 -51.48 -12.51
CA ARG A 216 -2.03 -50.42 -12.79
C ARG A 216 -2.51 -49.76 -11.51
N TYR A 217 -2.75 -48.45 -11.58
CA TYR A 217 -3.29 -47.64 -10.48
C TYR A 217 -2.49 -47.71 -9.18
N PHE A 218 -1.20 -48.07 -9.26
CA PHE A 218 -0.29 -48.06 -8.11
C PHE A 218 -0.30 -46.69 -7.42
N PHE A 219 -0.19 -45.60 -8.18
CA PHE A 219 -0.26 -44.20 -7.73
C PHE A 219 -1.64 -43.57 -8.00
N SER A 220 -2.73 -44.33 -7.83
CA SER A 220 -4.09 -43.79 -8.00
C SER A 220 -4.30 -42.58 -7.09
N SER A 221 -4.63 -41.42 -7.70
CA SER A 221 -4.71 -40.13 -7.02
C SER A 221 -3.45 -39.77 -6.24
N ASP A 222 -2.28 -40.07 -6.80
CA ASP A 222 -0.96 -39.87 -6.18
C ASP A 222 -0.79 -40.62 -4.83
N ASN A 223 -1.60 -41.65 -4.56
CA ASN A 223 -1.60 -42.33 -3.27
C ASN A 223 -1.23 -43.82 -3.42
N PRO A 224 0.02 -44.24 -3.12
CA PRO A 224 0.41 -45.64 -3.19
C PRO A 224 -0.23 -46.54 -2.12
N ALA A 225 -0.84 -45.96 -1.09
CA ALA A 225 -1.68 -46.69 -0.13
C ALA A 225 -3.15 -46.81 -0.57
N SER A 226 -3.52 -46.24 -1.73
CA SER A 226 -4.89 -46.23 -2.25
C SER A 226 -5.47 -47.63 -2.40
N ALA A 227 -6.77 -47.79 -2.13
CA ALA A 227 -7.51 -49.05 -2.27
C ALA A 227 -7.39 -49.68 -3.67
N TYR A 228 -7.03 -48.91 -4.69
CA TYR A 228 -6.83 -49.36 -6.06
C TYR A 228 -5.45 -49.97 -6.36
N ASN A 229 -4.45 -49.76 -5.50
CA ASN A 229 -3.11 -50.32 -5.70
C ASN A 229 -3.13 -51.86 -5.52
N PRO A 230 -2.86 -52.65 -6.57
CA PRO A 230 -2.92 -54.10 -6.50
C PRO A 230 -1.64 -54.75 -5.95
N VAL A 231 -0.53 -54.03 -5.70
CA VAL A 231 0.74 -54.59 -5.20
C VAL A 231 1.32 -53.73 -4.07
N GLN A 232 1.65 -54.36 -2.93
CA GLN A 232 2.22 -53.68 -1.76
C GLN A 232 3.72 -53.93 -1.58
N GLN A 233 4.26 -54.96 -2.23
CA GLN A 233 5.65 -55.34 -2.06
C GLN A 233 6.20 -55.98 -3.35
N VAL A 234 7.44 -55.66 -3.68
CA VAL A 234 8.23 -56.37 -4.69
C VAL A 234 9.23 -57.28 -3.97
N ARG A 235 9.38 -58.52 -4.41
CA ARG A 235 10.32 -59.50 -3.84
C ARG A 235 11.18 -60.15 -4.91
N PHE A 236 12.36 -60.57 -4.50
CA PHE A 236 13.35 -61.26 -5.33
C PHE A 236 13.74 -62.60 -4.69
N ASP A 237 14.27 -63.51 -5.50
CA ASP A 237 14.66 -64.87 -5.06
C ASP A 237 15.84 -64.85 -4.06
N ASP A 238 16.66 -63.79 -4.06
CA ASP A 238 17.77 -63.60 -3.13
C ASP A 238 17.34 -63.16 -1.71
N GLY A 239 16.04 -62.98 -1.49
CA GLY A 239 15.45 -62.52 -0.25
C GLY A 239 15.34 -60.99 -0.12
N THR A 240 15.81 -60.23 -1.12
CA THR A 240 15.58 -58.78 -1.19
C THR A 240 14.09 -58.51 -1.36
N SER A 241 13.59 -57.52 -0.61
CA SER A 241 12.22 -57.05 -0.74
C SER A 241 12.16 -55.54 -0.72
N TRP A 242 11.32 -54.96 -1.58
CA TRP A 242 11.00 -53.54 -1.58
C TRP A 242 9.54 -53.38 -1.16
N ASP A 243 9.33 -52.74 -0.01
CA ASP A 243 8.02 -52.21 0.35
C ASP A 243 7.73 -50.90 -0.40
N ILE A 244 6.57 -50.30 -0.13
CA ILE A 244 6.17 -49.04 -0.79
C ILE A 244 7.23 -47.95 -0.59
N ASP A 245 7.79 -47.80 0.60
CA ASP A 245 8.78 -46.74 0.88
C ASP A 245 10.08 -47.00 0.10
N ALA A 246 10.54 -48.25 0.05
CA ALA A 246 11.70 -48.64 -0.74
C ALA A 246 11.47 -48.49 -2.27
N ILE A 247 10.23 -48.65 -2.74
CA ILE A 247 9.84 -48.39 -4.13
C ILE A 247 9.88 -46.88 -4.39
N LYS A 248 9.26 -46.06 -3.53
CA LYS A 248 9.27 -44.58 -3.63
C LYS A 248 10.70 -44.02 -3.63
N ALA A 249 11.54 -44.45 -2.69
CA ALA A 249 12.92 -43.99 -2.58
C ALA A 249 13.77 -44.23 -3.83
N ARG A 250 13.46 -45.28 -4.60
CA ARG A 250 14.12 -45.57 -5.88
C ARG A 250 13.52 -44.76 -7.03
N LEU A 251 12.22 -44.52 -7.00
CA LEU A 251 11.53 -43.75 -8.04
C LEU A 251 11.83 -42.24 -7.94
N PHE A 252 12.06 -41.75 -6.73
CA PHE A 252 12.30 -40.33 -6.44
C PHE A 252 13.79 -39.97 -6.31
N ALA A 253 14.67 -40.90 -6.68
CA ALA A 253 16.08 -40.63 -6.88
C ALA A 253 16.32 -40.47 -8.38
N GLY A 254 16.52 -39.23 -8.81
CA GLY A 254 16.87 -38.91 -10.18
C GLY A 254 18.30 -39.35 -10.52
N THR A 255 18.69 -39.03 -11.74
CA THR A 255 19.85 -39.58 -12.44
C THR A 255 20.87 -38.48 -12.73
N ASP A 256 21.84 -38.77 -13.60
CA ASP A 256 22.80 -37.76 -14.06
C ASP A 256 22.22 -36.90 -15.23
N GLY A 257 20.95 -37.09 -15.59
CA GLY A 257 20.29 -36.44 -16.71
C GLY A 257 19.06 -35.66 -16.30
N HIS A 258 18.41 -35.00 -17.26
CA HIS A 258 17.20 -34.21 -17.02
C HIS A 258 16.00 -35.07 -16.62
N ASP A 259 15.64 -35.03 -15.35
CA ASP A 259 14.57 -35.82 -14.77
C ASP A 259 13.29 -35.01 -14.53
N THR A 260 12.15 -35.71 -14.57
CA THR A 260 10.84 -35.17 -14.19
C THR A 260 10.23 -36.07 -13.15
N LEU A 261 10.28 -35.64 -11.90
CA LEU A 261 9.90 -36.44 -10.74
C LEU A 261 8.67 -35.82 -10.06
N ARG A 262 7.72 -36.67 -9.68
CA ARG A 262 6.50 -36.26 -8.98
C ARG A 262 6.23 -37.19 -7.80
N GLY A 263 6.08 -36.58 -6.63
CA GLY A 263 5.74 -37.21 -5.37
C GLY A 263 4.30 -37.73 -5.31
N THR A 264 3.85 -37.96 -4.09
CA THR A 264 2.62 -38.59 -3.67
C THR A 264 1.78 -37.60 -2.85
N VAL A 265 0.70 -38.09 -2.22
CA VAL A 265 -0.09 -37.29 -1.26
C VAL A 265 0.46 -37.32 0.17
N GLY A 266 1.61 -37.93 0.39
CA GLY A 266 2.27 -37.98 1.69
C GLY A 266 3.68 -37.43 1.60
N ASN A 267 4.33 -37.28 2.75
CA ASN A 267 5.67 -36.70 2.84
C ASN A 267 6.69 -37.50 2.01
N ASP A 268 7.27 -36.84 1.02
CA ASP A 268 8.22 -37.44 0.10
C ASP A 268 9.59 -36.79 0.17
N LEU A 269 10.59 -37.57 -0.23
CA LEU A 269 11.98 -37.17 -0.33
C LEU A 269 12.40 -37.38 -1.78
N ILE A 270 12.67 -36.28 -2.48
CA ILE A 270 12.93 -36.26 -3.92
C ILE A 270 14.29 -35.63 -4.19
N TYR A 271 15.13 -36.33 -4.96
CA TYR A 271 16.44 -35.88 -5.41
C TYR A 271 16.45 -35.81 -6.94
N GLY A 272 16.81 -34.66 -7.52
CA GLY A 272 16.98 -34.48 -8.97
C GLY A 272 18.28 -35.12 -9.45
N GLY A 273 19.40 -34.77 -8.84
CA GLY A 273 20.70 -35.35 -9.15
C GLY A 273 21.57 -34.39 -9.95
N LEU A 274 22.01 -34.80 -11.14
CA LEU A 274 22.71 -33.89 -12.06
C LEU A 274 21.79 -33.58 -13.25
N GLY A 275 21.97 -32.41 -13.84
CA GLY A 275 21.17 -31.95 -14.96
C GLY A 275 20.05 -31.05 -14.49
N ASN A 276 19.35 -30.44 -15.45
CA ASN A 276 18.22 -29.56 -15.20
C ASN A 276 16.95 -30.39 -14.96
N ASP A 277 16.51 -30.45 -13.71
CA ASP A 277 15.45 -31.31 -13.25
C ASP A 277 14.15 -30.55 -12.98
N THR A 278 13.03 -31.27 -13.04
CA THR A 278 11.71 -30.77 -12.65
C THR A 278 11.13 -31.65 -11.55
N LEU A 279 11.01 -31.10 -10.34
CA LEU A 279 10.55 -31.81 -9.16
C LEU A 279 9.21 -31.23 -8.68
N ASN A 280 8.24 -32.10 -8.40
CA ASN A 280 6.94 -31.72 -7.82
C ASN A 280 6.63 -32.59 -6.60
N GLY A 281 6.53 -32.00 -5.40
CA GLY A 281 6.23 -32.71 -4.14
C GLY A 281 4.80 -33.26 -4.09
N ALA A 282 3.88 -32.52 -4.70
CA ALA A 282 2.43 -32.75 -4.72
C ALA A 282 1.76 -32.38 -3.40
N ALA A 283 1.44 -33.33 -2.51
CA ALA A 283 0.86 -32.98 -1.22
C ALA A 283 1.57 -33.74 -0.12
N GLY A 284 1.74 -33.13 1.05
CA GLY A 284 2.61 -33.66 2.10
C GLY A 284 3.61 -32.60 2.52
N ASN A 285 4.38 -32.90 3.57
CA ASN A 285 5.54 -32.08 3.92
C ASN A 285 6.75 -32.69 3.25
N ASP A 286 7.11 -32.16 2.09
CA ASP A 286 8.05 -32.76 1.17
C ASP A 286 9.44 -32.15 1.30
N GLN A 287 10.46 -32.91 0.87
CA GLN A 287 11.84 -32.45 0.78
C GLN A 287 12.33 -32.64 -0.66
N LEU A 288 12.58 -31.53 -1.34
CA LEU A 288 13.00 -31.50 -2.73
C LEU A 288 14.42 -30.95 -2.82
N PHE A 289 15.32 -31.73 -3.41
CA PHE A 289 16.71 -31.38 -3.64
C PHE A 289 16.99 -31.45 -5.15
N GLY A 290 17.21 -30.30 -5.80
CA GLY A 290 17.51 -30.23 -7.24
C GLY A 290 18.83 -30.91 -7.56
N GLY A 291 19.94 -30.33 -7.07
CA GLY A 291 21.26 -30.92 -7.20
C GLY A 291 22.19 -30.03 -8.00
N GLU A 292 22.84 -30.54 -9.04
CA GLU A 292 23.60 -29.69 -9.97
C GLU A 292 22.79 -29.46 -11.25
N GLY A 293 22.51 -28.23 -11.62
CA GLY A 293 21.71 -27.95 -12.81
C GLY A 293 20.90 -26.68 -12.68
N ALA A 294 20.12 -26.35 -13.69
CA ALA A 294 19.11 -25.30 -13.57
C ALA A 294 17.75 -25.96 -13.33
N ASP A 295 17.36 -26.08 -12.08
CA ASP A 295 16.27 -26.92 -11.62
C ASP A 295 14.98 -26.12 -11.40
N THR A 296 13.84 -26.81 -11.50
CA THR A 296 12.51 -26.27 -11.18
C THR A 296 11.87 -27.12 -10.11
N LEU A 297 11.66 -26.56 -8.92
CA LEU A 297 11.10 -27.24 -7.76
C LEU A 297 9.74 -26.63 -7.40
N ASP A 298 8.71 -27.47 -7.27
CA ASP A 298 7.37 -27.12 -6.81
C ASP A 298 6.98 -28.00 -5.60
N GLY A 299 6.94 -27.41 -4.41
CA GLY A 299 6.60 -28.11 -3.16
C GLY A 299 5.18 -28.66 -3.19
N GLY A 300 4.22 -27.86 -3.67
CA GLY A 300 2.82 -28.22 -3.72
C GLY A 300 2.09 -27.87 -2.41
N ASP A 301 1.37 -28.82 -1.82
CA ASP A 301 0.57 -28.61 -0.62
C ASP A 301 1.24 -29.18 0.63
N GLY A 302 1.72 -28.32 1.53
CA GLY A 302 2.19 -28.71 2.85
C GLY A 302 3.32 -27.82 3.33
N ASN A 303 4.10 -28.28 4.30
CA ASN A 303 5.26 -27.52 4.78
C ASN A 303 6.53 -28.14 4.18
N ASP A 304 6.98 -27.59 3.07
CA ASP A 304 8.01 -28.19 2.23
C ASP A 304 9.39 -27.57 2.50
N ILE A 305 10.43 -28.37 2.23
CA ILE A 305 11.83 -27.93 2.22
C ILE A 305 12.35 -28.05 0.79
N LEU A 306 12.77 -26.92 0.22
CA LEU A 306 13.28 -26.84 -1.14
C LEU A 306 14.73 -26.38 -1.13
N ASP A 307 15.61 -27.13 -1.78
CA ASP A 307 17.01 -26.80 -2.01
C ASP A 307 17.30 -26.97 -3.51
N GLY A 308 17.54 -25.86 -4.21
CA GLY A 308 17.90 -25.90 -5.63
C GLY A 308 19.23 -26.63 -5.84
N GLY A 309 20.19 -26.40 -4.95
CA GLY A 309 21.55 -26.89 -5.09
C GLY A 309 22.38 -25.91 -5.90
N ALA A 310 23.29 -26.41 -6.73
CA ALA A 310 24.19 -25.60 -7.53
C ALA A 310 23.59 -25.31 -8.90
N GLY A 311 23.35 -24.04 -9.21
CA GLY A 311 22.98 -23.60 -10.54
C GLY A 311 22.15 -22.34 -10.52
N ASN A 312 21.07 -22.29 -11.29
CA ASN A 312 20.17 -21.13 -11.26
C ASN A 312 18.76 -21.67 -11.21
N ASP A 313 18.24 -21.79 -10.00
CA ASP A 313 17.06 -22.62 -9.76
C ASP A 313 15.80 -21.77 -9.56
N SER A 314 14.66 -22.37 -9.86
CA SER A 314 13.34 -21.80 -9.68
C SER A 314 12.59 -22.58 -8.60
N LEU A 315 12.34 -21.94 -7.47
CA LEU A 315 11.77 -22.56 -6.28
C LEU A 315 10.37 -21.99 -5.99
N ASN A 316 9.34 -22.84 -6.05
CA ASN A 316 7.98 -22.52 -5.65
C ASN A 316 7.58 -23.43 -4.48
N GLY A 317 7.44 -22.88 -3.27
CA GLY A 317 7.04 -23.68 -2.11
C GLY A 317 5.57 -24.09 -2.13
N GLY A 318 4.71 -23.45 -2.93
CA GLY A 318 3.28 -23.73 -2.92
C GLY A 318 2.57 -23.29 -1.64
N SER A 319 1.56 -24.05 -1.21
CA SER A 319 0.78 -23.77 0.00
C SER A 319 1.56 -24.13 1.28
N GLY A 320 0.98 -23.85 2.46
CA GLY A 320 1.66 -24.09 3.75
C GLY A 320 2.86 -23.18 4.05
N ASN A 321 3.70 -23.61 5.00
CA ASN A 321 4.85 -22.88 5.54
C ASN A 321 6.16 -23.55 5.09
N ASN A 322 6.79 -22.98 4.07
CA ASN A 322 7.88 -23.59 3.34
C ASN A 322 9.24 -23.02 3.75
N THR A 323 10.28 -23.84 3.60
CA THR A 323 11.68 -23.46 3.84
C THR A 323 12.49 -23.59 2.56
N TYR A 324 13.06 -22.48 2.10
CA TYR A 324 13.99 -22.44 0.97
C TYR A 324 15.42 -22.43 1.51
N LEU A 325 16.25 -23.38 1.11
CA LEU A 325 17.67 -23.45 1.49
C LEU A 325 18.52 -22.75 0.44
N PHE A 326 19.43 -21.88 0.86
CA PHE A 326 20.34 -21.16 -0.04
C PHE A 326 21.70 -20.87 0.60
N GLY A 327 22.79 -20.87 -0.16
CA GLY A 327 24.14 -20.81 0.37
C GLY A 327 25.22 -20.47 -0.66
N LYS A 328 26.48 -20.69 -0.27
CA LYS A 328 27.64 -20.45 -1.13
C LYS A 328 27.75 -21.57 -2.17
N GLY A 329 27.88 -21.19 -3.44
CA GLY A 329 27.95 -22.11 -4.58
C GLY A 329 26.60 -22.52 -5.15
N ASP A 330 25.49 -22.00 -4.62
CA ASP A 330 24.15 -22.32 -5.11
C ASP A 330 23.81 -21.53 -6.39
N GLY A 331 24.53 -20.43 -6.67
CA GLY A 331 24.36 -19.65 -7.89
C GLY A 331 23.25 -18.60 -7.80
N GLN A 332 22.41 -18.45 -8.83
CA GLN A 332 21.44 -17.35 -8.93
C GLN A 332 19.99 -17.84 -8.92
N ASP A 333 19.49 -18.07 -7.72
CA ASP A 333 18.18 -18.69 -7.52
C ASP A 333 17.06 -17.67 -7.47
N THR A 334 15.86 -18.16 -7.75
CA THR A 334 14.63 -17.39 -7.72
C THR A 334 13.59 -18.12 -6.89
N VAL A 335 13.10 -17.46 -5.84
CA VAL A 335 11.88 -17.88 -5.15
C VAL A 335 10.71 -17.27 -5.89
N GLU A 336 9.94 -18.13 -6.55
CA GLU A 336 8.78 -17.75 -7.34
C GLU A 336 7.57 -17.41 -6.45
N LEU A 337 6.66 -16.64 -7.01
CA LEU A 337 5.48 -16.20 -6.28
C LEU A 337 4.51 -17.37 -6.06
N TYR A 338 3.90 -17.39 -4.88
CA TYR A 338 2.68 -18.15 -4.64
C TYR A 338 1.66 -17.26 -3.93
N TYR A 339 0.48 -17.11 -4.51
CA TYR A 339 -0.57 -16.28 -3.93
C TYR A 339 -1.15 -16.95 -2.68
N ASN A 340 -0.89 -16.39 -1.50
CA ASN A 340 -1.30 -16.98 -0.23
C ASN A 340 -1.89 -15.93 0.73
N THR A 341 -3.16 -16.09 1.09
CA THR A 341 -3.86 -15.19 2.03
C THR A 341 -3.98 -15.77 3.45
N THR A 342 -3.33 -16.90 3.71
CA THR A 342 -3.41 -17.60 5.00
C THR A 342 -2.81 -16.73 6.11
N ALA A 343 -3.60 -16.44 7.14
CA ALA A 343 -3.15 -15.70 8.31
C ALA A 343 -2.06 -16.49 9.04
N GLY A 344 -0.96 -15.81 9.40
CA GLY A 344 0.16 -16.43 10.10
C GLY A 344 1.03 -17.34 9.23
N ARG A 345 0.92 -17.27 7.90
CA ARG A 345 1.89 -17.92 7.01
C ARG A 345 3.31 -17.45 7.34
N LEU A 346 4.25 -18.38 7.30
CA LEU A 346 5.64 -18.16 7.65
C LEU A 346 6.53 -19.02 6.77
N ASN A 347 6.77 -18.52 5.55
CA ASN A 347 7.80 -19.07 4.69
C ASN A 347 9.16 -18.49 5.10
N VAL A 348 10.19 -19.35 5.08
CA VAL A 348 11.53 -19.05 5.57
C VAL A 348 12.53 -19.22 4.43
N LEU A 349 13.34 -18.18 4.18
CA LEU A 349 14.60 -18.33 3.47
C LEU A 349 15.68 -18.64 4.49
N GLN A 350 16.20 -19.86 4.48
CA GLN A 350 17.24 -20.33 5.39
C GLN A 350 18.58 -20.36 4.67
N PHE A 351 19.50 -19.51 5.11
CA PHE A 351 20.88 -19.61 4.66
C PHE A 351 21.54 -20.88 5.24
N LYS A 352 22.19 -21.66 4.36
CA LYS A 352 22.95 -22.87 4.70
C LYS A 352 24.16 -22.51 5.59
N ALA A 353 24.67 -23.50 6.31
CA ALA A 353 25.84 -23.34 7.16
C ALA A 353 27.03 -22.73 6.40
N GLY A 354 27.70 -21.75 7.01
CA GLY A 354 28.85 -21.06 6.41
C GLY A 354 28.56 -19.73 5.72
N VAL A 355 27.31 -19.27 5.69
CA VAL A 355 26.93 -17.88 5.38
C VAL A 355 26.62 -17.14 6.67
N LEU A 356 27.33 -16.06 6.94
CA LEU A 356 27.10 -15.22 8.13
C LEU A 356 26.13 -14.07 7.81
N PRO A 357 25.36 -13.57 8.80
CA PRO A 357 24.45 -12.42 8.60
C PRO A 357 25.13 -11.19 7.98
N ASP A 358 26.35 -10.86 8.43
CA ASP A 358 27.12 -9.70 7.95
C ASP A 358 27.70 -9.90 6.53
N GLU A 359 27.69 -11.12 5.99
CA GLU A 359 28.07 -11.39 4.60
C GLU A 359 26.90 -11.16 3.63
N VAL A 360 25.67 -10.97 4.11
CA VAL A 360 24.49 -10.85 3.24
C VAL A 360 24.13 -9.38 3.02
N THR A 361 24.22 -8.94 1.77
CA THR A 361 23.74 -7.62 1.34
C THR A 361 22.37 -7.74 0.70
N MET A 362 21.51 -6.74 0.90
CA MET A 362 20.16 -6.68 0.34
C MET A 362 20.00 -5.51 -0.61
N ALA A 363 19.23 -5.72 -1.67
CA ALA A 363 18.81 -4.68 -2.58
C ALA A 363 17.37 -4.91 -3.00
N ARG A 364 16.66 -3.81 -3.29
CA ARG A 364 15.34 -3.85 -3.90
C ARG A 364 15.48 -3.57 -5.39
N SER A 365 14.80 -4.36 -6.21
CA SER A 365 14.65 -4.13 -7.64
C SER A 365 13.18 -4.20 -7.98
N ASP A 366 12.55 -3.06 -8.24
CA ASP A 366 11.10 -2.93 -8.43
C ASP A 366 10.30 -3.54 -7.25
N ALA A 367 9.64 -4.68 -7.47
CA ALA A 367 8.87 -5.41 -6.46
C ALA A 367 9.65 -6.56 -5.81
N ASP A 368 10.88 -6.84 -6.24
CA ASP A 368 11.65 -8.00 -5.83
C ASP A 368 12.68 -7.64 -4.75
N LEU A 369 12.90 -8.55 -3.81
CA LEU A 369 13.98 -8.48 -2.84
C LEU A 369 15.13 -9.36 -3.33
N ILE A 370 16.33 -8.80 -3.44
CA ILE A 370 17.54 -9.53 -3.86
C ILE A 370 18.48 -9.61 -2.66
N LEU A 371 18.84 -10.82 -2.26
CA LEU A 371 19.87 -11.08 -1.26
C LEU A 371 21.12 -11.63 -1.96
N ARG A 372 22.30 -11.09 -1.64
CA ARG A 372 23.59 -11.50 -2.22
C ARG A 372 24.55 -11.90 -1.12
N VAL A 373 25.36 -12.93 -1.38
CA VAL A 373 26.42 -13.34 -0.46
C VAL A 373 27.73 -12.67 -0.87
N ALA A 374 28.27 -11.83 0.01
CA ALA A 374 29.49 -11.07 -0.24
C ALA A 374 30.68 -12.00 -0.51
N GLY A 375 31.49 -11.65 -1.51
CA GLY A 375 32.65 -12.44 -1.92
C GLY A 375 32.33 -13.61 -2.85
N THR A 376 31.07 -13.83 -3.22
CA THR A 376 30.67 -14.82 -4.24
C THR A 376 29.80 -14.18 -5.33
N THR A 377 29.41 -14.97 -6.34
CA THR A 377 28.41 -14.59 -7.34
C THR A 377 26.99 -14.98 -6.95
N ASP A 378 26.84 -15.61 -5.78
CA ASP A 378 25.58 -16.22 -5.36
C ASP A 378 24.57 -15.15 -4.96
N ARG A 379 23.35 -15.26 -5.46
CA ARG A 379 22.22 -14.43 -5.07
C ARG A 379 20.93 -15.22 -5.08
N ILE A 380 19.99 -14.82 -4.24
CA ILE A 380 18.61 -15.30 -4.33
C ILE A 380 17.66 -14.12 -4.50
N THR A 381 16.77 -14.23 -5.49
CA THR A 381 15.75 -13.24 -5.81
C THR A 381 14.41 -13.73 -5.28
N VAL A 382 13.85 -13.00 -4.31
CA VAL A 382 12.51 -13.26 -3.78
C VAL A 382 11.52 -12.39 -4.53
N ARG A 383 10.78 -13.00 -5.47
CA ARG A 383 9.90 -12.24 -6.36
C ARG A 383 8.69 -11.69 -5.64
N TYR A 384 8.25 -10.50 -6.06
CA TYR A 384 7.05 -9.84 -5.54
C TYR A 384 7.04 -9.61 -4.02
N PHE A 385 8.21 -9.60 -3.38
CA PHE A 385 8.34 -9.30 -1.96
C PHE A 385 7.69 -7.97 -1.62
N PHE A 386 7.93 -6.92 -2.41
CA PHE A 386 7.34 -5.58 -2.29
C PHE A 386 6.21 -5.35 -3.31
N SER A 387 5.40 -6.37 -3.62
CA SER A 387 4.25 -6.19 -4.52
C SER A 387 3.34 -5.05 -4.04
N SER A 388 3.11 -4.06 -4.89
CA SER A 388 2.38 -2.83 -4.56
C SER A 388 2.93 -2.12 -3.32
N ASP A 389 4.26 -2.10 -3.19
CA ASP A 389 4.98 -1.53 -2.04
C ASP A 389 4.56 -2.16 -0.70
N ASN A 390 4.04 -3.38 -0.67
CA ASN A 390 3.51 -4.00 0.55
C ASN A 390 4.20 -5.35 0.85
N PRO A 391 5.16 -5.41 1.79
CA PRO A 391 5.83 -6.66 2.16
C PRO A 391 4.94 -7.66 2.91
N ALA A 392 3.78 -7.24 3.40
CA ALA A 392 2.75 -8.13 3.94
C ALA A 392 1.79 -8.67 2.85
N SER A 393 1.93 -8.24 1.60
CA SER A 393 1.07 -8.61 0.47
C SER A 393 1.00 -10.12 0.26
N ALA A 394 -0.17 -10.64 -0.11
CA ALA A 394 -0.41 -12.05 -0.40
C ALA A 394 0.54 -12.65 -1.45
N TYR A 395 1.21 -11.82 -2.24
CA TYR A 395 2.19 -12.23 -3.25
C TYR A 395 3.61 -12.46 -2.72
N ASN A 396 3.94 -11.98 -1.51
CA ASN A 396 5.26 -12.18 -0.93
C ASN A 396 5.47 -13.66 -0.51
N PRO A 397 6.41 -14.39 -1.13
CA PRO A 397 6.62 -15.81 -0.84
C PRO A 397 7.54 -16.07 0.36
N VAL A 398 8.16 -15.06 1.01
CA VAL A 398 9.07 -15.23 2.16
C VAL A 398 8.76 -14.20 3.26
N GLN A 399 8.55 -14.67 4.49
CA GLN A 399 8.27 -13.81 5.65
C GLN A 399 9.46 -13.63 6.59
N GLN A 400 10.46 -14.51 6.49
CA GLN A 400 11.60 -14.50 7.39
C GLN A 400 12.86 -15.01 6.69
N VAL A 401 13.99 -14.38 6.98
CA VAL A 401 15.33 -14.87 6.65
C VAL A 401 15.96 -15.45 7.92
N ARG A 402 16.58 -16.63 7.85
CA ARG A 402 17.25 -17.29 8.98
C ARG A 402 18.67 -17.71 8.60
N PHE A 403 19.51 -17.78 9.62
CA PHE A 403 20.91 -18.20 9.53
C PHE A 403 21.18 -19.36 10.49
N ASP A 404 22.23 -20.13 10.23
CA ASP A 404 22.62 -21.30 11.03
C ASP A 404 23.05 -20.93 12.47
N ASP A 405 23.50 -19.68 12.69
CA ASP A 405 23.88 -19.17 14.01
C ASP A 405 22.67 -18.81 14.92
N GLY A 406 21.45 -19.00 14.41
CA GLY A 406 20.20 -18.66 15.10
C GLY A 406 19.74 -17.22 14.88
N THR A 407 20.49 -16.40 14.14
CA THR A 407 20.04 -15.06 13.72
C THR A 407 18.84 -15.20 12.79
N SER A 408 17.83 -14.35 12.98
CA SER A 408 16.67 -14.27 12.10
C SER A 408 16.28 -12.83 11.83
N TRP A 409 15.91 -12.54 10.58
CA TRP A 409 15.34 -11.27 10.17
C TRP A 409 13.88 -11.49 9.77
N ASP A 410 12.96 -10.88 10.51
CA ASP A 410 11.58 -10.73 10.08
C ASP A 410 11.44 -9.58 9.08
N ILE A 411 10.22 -9.32 8.61
CA ILE A 411 9.93 -8.25 7.65
C ILE A 411 10.44 -6.89 8.12
N GLU A 412 10.25 -6.53 9.40
CA GLU A 412 10.70 -5.23 9.92
C GLU A 412 12.24 -5.16 9.97
N ALA A 413 12.91 -6.24 10.37
CA ALA A 413 14.36 -6.32 10.35
C ALA A 413 14.96 -6.29 8.93
N ILE A 414 14.24 -6.82 7.93
CA ILE A 414 14.59 -6.73 6.51
C ILE A 414 14.43 -5.28 6.04
N LYS A 415 13.29 -4.63 6.30
CA LYS A 415 13.04 -3.21 5.95
C LYS A 415 14.09 -2.29 6.57
N ALA A 416 14.38 -2.44 7.87
CA ALA A 416 15.35 -1.59 8.56
C ALA A 416 16.76 -1.65 7.96
N ARG A 417 17.13 -2.79 7.35
CA ARG A 417 18.41 -2.92 6.64
C ARG A 417 18.36 -2.36 5.22
N LEU A 418 17.22 -2.49 4.55
CA LEU A 418 17.03 -1.98 3.20
C LEU A 418 16.90 -0.45 3.16
N PHE A 419 16.36 0.15 4.22
CA PHE A 419 16.09 1.59 4.32
C PHE A 419 17.17 2.34 5.10
N ALA A 420 18.27 1.67 5.43
CA ALA A 420 19.49 2.29 5.90
C ALA A 420 20.43 2.48 4.71
N GLY A 421 20.56 3.71 4.24
CA GLY A 421 21.50 4.09 3.21
C GLY A 421 22.95 3.98 3.67
N THR A 422 23.84 4.27 2.73
CA THR A 422 25.27 4.02 2.79
C THR A 422 26.05 5.33 2.87
N ASP A 423 27.37 5.26 2.68
CA ASP A 423 28.21 6.46 2.58
C ASP A 423 28.17 7.08 1.15
N GLY A 424 27.38 6.52 0.24
CA GLY A 424 27.29 6.91 -1.17
C GLY A 424 25.89 7.40 -1.55
N HIS A 425 25.74 7.84 -2.80
CA HIS A 425 24.46 8.31 -3.33
C HIS A 425 23.44 7.17 -3.44
N ASP A 426 22.43 7.19 -2.58
CA ASP A 426 21.41 6.15 -2.50
C ASP A 426 20.05 6.61 -3.05
N THR A 427 19.32 5.66 -3.63
CA THR A 427 17.91 5.83 -4.00
C THR A 427 17.08 4.82 -3.23
N LEU A 428 16.37 5.31 -2.21
CA LEU A 428 15.60 4.50 -1.28
C LEU A 428 14.11 4.81 -1.42
N ARG A 429 13.29 3.74 -1.39
CA ARG A 429 11.83 3.84 -1.47
C ARG A 429 11.19 2.93 -0.43
N GLY A 430 10.32 3.54 0.37
CA GLY A 430 9.50 2.89 1.39
C GLY A 430 8.42 1.98 0.82
N THR A 431 7.47 1.68 1.69
CA THR A 431 6.35 0.75 1.54
C THR A 431 5.03 1.53 1.60
N VAL A 432 3.90 0.83 1.71
CA VAL A 432 2.59 1.43 2.01
C VAL A 432 2.33 1.60 3.51
N GLY A 433 3.29 1.21 4.35
CA GLY A 433 3.22 1.37 5.80
C GLY A 433 4.16 2.46 6.29
N ASN A 434 4.10 2.77 7.58
CA ASN A 434 4.99 3.76 8.17
C ASN A 434 6.43 3.27 8.15
N ASP A 435 7.29 3.97 7.43
CA ASP A 435 8.69 3.61 7.26
C ASP A 435 9.65 4.63 7.86
N LEU A 436 10.82 4.12 8.20
CA LEU A 436 11.94 4.89 8.71
C LEU A 436 13.10 4.73 7.73
N ILE A 437 13.46 5.82 7.06
CA ILE A 437 14.43 5.84 5.97
C ILE A 437 15.56 6.80 6.32
N TYR A 438 16.80 6.32 6.22
CA TYR A 438 18.02 7.10 6.41
C TYR A 438 18.82 7.11 5.11
N GLY A 439 19.17 8.28 4.57
CA GLY A 439 20.06 8.42 3.41
C GLY A 439 21.52 8.14 3.77
N GLY A 440 22.02 8.80 4.82
CA GLY A 440 23.38 8.57 5.31
C GLY A 440 24.32 9.68 4.88
N LEU A 441 25.37 9.33 4.13
CA LEU A 441 26.26 10.34 3.51
C LEU A 441 26.06 10.33 2.01
N GLY A 442 26.29 11.49 1.40
CA GLY A 442 26.13 11.67 -0.04
C GLY A 442 24.77 12.26 -0.36
N ASN A 443 24.59 12.62 -1.63
CA ASN A 443 23.34 13.18 -2.14
C ASN A 443 22.34 12.05 -2.41
N ASP A 444 21.33 11.93 -1.56
CA ASP A 444 20.39 10.82 -1.55
C ASP A 444 19.02 11.22 -2.11
N THR A 445 18.27 10.22 -2.59
CA THR A 445 16.89 10.36 -3.01
C THR A 445 16.01 9.41 -2.22
N LEU A 446 15.19 9.96 -1.33
CA LEU A 446 14.32 9.21 -0.43
C LEU A 446 12.85 9.43 -0.80
N ASN A 447 12.08 8.34 -0.90
CA ASN A 447 10.64 8.38 -1.13
C ASN A 447 9.91 7.51 -0.09
N GLY A 448 9.08 8.12 0.76
CA GLY A 448 8.29 7.41 1.79
C GLY A 448 7.21 6.51 1.20
N ALA A 449 6.65 6.94 0.07
CA ALA A 449 5.53 6.34 -0.65
C ALA A 449 4.19 6.56 0.05
N ALA A 450 3.67 5.62 0.83
CA ALA A 450 2.43 5.85 1.58
C ALA A 450 2.59 5.35 3.01
N GLY A 451 1.98 6.02 3.97
CA GLY A 451 2.27 5.79 5.38
C GLY A 451 2.62 7.10 6.05
N ASN A 452 2.74 7.09 7.38
CA ASN A 452 3.31 8.22 8.11
C ASN A 452 4.80 7.96 8.27
N ASP A 453 5.59 8.51 7.36
CA ASP A 453 6.99 8.13 7.17
C ASP A 453 7.93 9.10 7.88
N GLN A 454 9.14 8.62 8.18
CA GLN A 454 10.24 9.44 8.70
C GLN A 454 11.43 9.32 7.77
N LEU A 455 11.77 10.42 7.11
CA LEU A 455 12.85 10.50 6.13
C LEU A 455 13.94 11.41 6.68
N PHE A 456 15.15 10.86 6.81
CA PHE A 456 16.35 11.56 7.25
C PHE A 456 17.40 11.50 6.14
N GLY A 457 17.68 12.62 5.47
CA GLY A 457 18.68 12.72 4.40
C GLY A 457 20.07 12.39 4.92
N GLY A 458 20.59 13.25 5.79
CA GLY A 458 21.88 13.02 6.45
C GLY A 458 22.89 14.10 6.07
N GLU A 459 24.07 13.74 5.58
CA GLU A 459 25.00 14.71 5.01
C GLU A 459 24.94 14.65 3.49
N GLY A 460 24.64 15.75 2.81
CA GLY A 460 24.51 15.72 1.36
C GLY A 460 23.57 16.79 0.83
N ALA A 461 23.39 16.86 -0.48
CA ALA A 461 22.29 17.61 -1.06
C ALA A 461 21.19 16.63 -1.44
N ASP A 462 20.24 16.44 -0.53
CA ASP A 462 19.29 15.34 -0.56
C ASP A 462 17.94 15.77 -1.14
N THR A 463 17.22 14.80 -1.69
CA THR A 463 15.85 14.97 -2.18
C THR A 463 14.92 14.02 -1.44
N LEU A 464 14.02 14.57 -0.62
CA LEU A 464 13.08 13.81 0.19
C LEU A 464 11.65 14.05 -0.30
N ASP A 465 10.92 12.97 -0.55
CA ASP A 465 9.50 12.97 -0.90
C ASP A 465 8.72 12.09 0.08
N GLY A 466 7.92 12.69 0.97
CA GLY A 466 7.12 11.98 1.97
C GLY A 466 6.07 11.07 1.34
N GLY A 467 5.39 11.56 0.30
CA GLY A 467 4.33 10.82 -0.38
C GLY A 467 2.97 11.01 0.29
N ASP A 468 2.26 9.93 0.59
CA ASP A 468 0.92 9.95 1.16
C ASP A 468 0.91 9.64 2.66
N GLY A 469 0.69 10.65 3.50
CA GLY A 469 0.46 10.47 4.93
C GLY A 469 0.93 11.67 5.73
N ASN A 470 1.14 11.50 7.03
CA ASN A 470 1.70 12.56 7.88
C ASN A 470 3.17 12.28 8.11
N ASP A 471 4.02 12.91 7.30
CA ASP A 471 5.42 12.57 7.20
C ASP A 471 6.30 13.54 8.01
N ILE A 472 7.45 13.04 8.46
CA ILE A 472 8.51 13.83 9.08
C ILE A 472 9.72 13.79 8.16
N LEU A 473 10.13 14.96 7.67
CA LEU A 473 11.27 15.11 6.77
C LEU A 473 12.35 15.94 7.44
N ASP A 474 13.56 15.43 7.44
CA ASP A 474 14.77 16.11 7.91
C ASP A 474 15.85 15.96 6.83
N GLY A 475 16.20 17.05 6.14
CA GLY A 475 17.26 17.03 5.14
C GLY A 475 18.62 16.69 5.76
N GLY A 476 18.86 17.19 6.98
CA GLY A 476 20.16 17.08 7.62
C GLY A 476 21.07 18.21 7.17
N ALA A 477 22.36 17.93 7.01
CA ALA A 477 23.36 18.91 6.63
C ALA A 477 23.54 18.97 5.11
N GLY A 478 23.25 20.12 4.52
CA GLY A 478 23.59 20.41 3.14
C GLY A 478 22.61 21.38 2.50
N ASN A 479 22.12 21.09 1.30
CA ASN A 479 21.13 21.96 0.67
C ASN A 479 20.05 21.07 0.10
N ASP A 480 19.00 20.87 0.89
CA ASP A 480 18.07 19.78 0.65
C ASP A 480 16.76 20.25 0.04
N SER A 481 16.12 19.35 -0.69
CA SER A 481 14.80 19.55 -1.30
C SER A 481 13.78 18.65 -0.60
N LEU A 482 12.84 19.26 0.12
CA LEU A 482 11.88 18.56 0.97
C LEU A 482 10.46 18.74 0.41
N ASN A 483 9.84 17.65 -0.05
CA ASN A 483 8.44 17.62 -0.44
C ASN A 483 7.67 16.69 0.52
N GLY A 484 6.82 17.25 1.38
CA GLY A 484 6.03 16.44 2.30
C GLY A 484 4.92 15.64 1.63
N GLY A 485 4.51 15.99 0.40
CA GLY A 485 3.39 15.30 -0.24
C GLY A 485 2.03 15.61 0.39
N SER A 486 1.13 14.61 0.38
CA SER A 486 -0.22 14.74 0.95
C SER A 486 -0.20 14.67 2.48
N GLY A 487 -1.35 14.83 3.15
CA GLY A 487 -1.45 14.85 4.61
C GLY A 487 -0.81 16.07 5.32
N ASN A 488 -0.52 15.91 6.61
CA ASN A 488 -0.01 16.95 7.52
C ASN A 488 1.44 16.64 7.91
N ASN A 489 2.36 17.32 7.24
CA ASN A 489 3.78 17.00 7.26
C ASN A 489 4.56 17.92 8.19
N THR A 490 5.66 17.41 8.73
CA THR A 490 6.59 18.15 9.57
C THR A 490 7.97 18.20 8.92
N TYR A 491 8.46 19.39 8.65
CA TYR A 491 9.80 19.63 8.13
C TYR A 491 10.71 20.04 9.30
N LEU A 492 11.79 19.32 9.55
CA LEU A 492 12.76 19.64 10.59
C LEU A 492 13.89 20.48 10.00
N PHE A 493 14.24 21.59 10.68
CA PHE A 493 15.33 22.47 10.24
C PHE A 493 16.05 23.12 11.42
N GLY A 494 17.36 23.36 11.33
CA GLY A 494 18.17 23.79 12.45
C GLY A 494 19.52 24.38 12.07
N LYS A 495 20.41 24.49 13.06
CA LYS A 495 21.77 25.01 12.88
C LYS A 495 22.65 23.94 12.24
N GLY A 496 23.36 24.29 11.17
CA GLY A 496 24.21 23.39 10.41
C GLY A 496 23.50 22.61 9.30
N ASP A 497 22.19 22.83 9.12
CA ASP A 497 21.42 22.16 8.08
C ASP A 497 21.65 22.76 6.69
N GLY A 498 22.16 24.00 6.61
CA GLY A 498 22.50 24.65 5.35
C GLY A 498 21.33 25.37 4.68
N GLN A 499 21.15 25.22 3.36
CA GLN A 499 20.17 26.01 2.59
C GLN A 499 19.08 25.16 1.97
N ASP A 500 18.07 24.87 2.78
CA ASP A 500 17.02 23.93 2.41
C ASP A 500 15.84 24.61 1.73
N THR A 501 15.09 23.81 0.99
CA THR A 501 13.91 24.22 0.28
C THR A 501 12.76 23.28 0.59
N VAL A 502 11.67 23.83 1.15
CA VAL A 502 10.39 23.14 1.19
C VAL A 502 9.69 23.39 -0.14
N GLU A 503 9.58 22.32 -0.92
CA GLU A 503 9.00 22.35 -2.24
C GLU A 503 7.46 22.44 -2.18
N LEU A 504 6.88 22.90 -3.28
CA LEU A 504 5.43 23.07 -3.37
C LEU A 504 4.73 21.71 -3.42
N TYR A 505 3.58 21.63 -2.75
CA TYR A 505 2.62 20.57 -2.97
C TYR A 505 1.21 21.18 -3.01
N TYR A 506 0.48 20.90 -4.08
CA TYR A 506 -0.88 21.41 -4.26
C TYR A 506 -1.86 20.65 -3.35
N ASN A 507 -2.36 21.30 -2.30
CA ASN A 507 -3.24 20.67 -1.32
C ASN A 507 -4.47 21.53 -1.02
N THR A 508 -5.67 21.04 -1.31
CA THR A 508 -6.93 21.74 -1.03
C THR A 508 -7.65 21.23 0.22
N THR A 509 -7.02 20.35 1.00
CA THR A 509 -7.61 19.73 2.19
C THR A 509 -7.91 20.78 3.26
N ALA A 510 -9.17 20.82 3.69
CA ALA A 510 -9.60 21.70 4.77
C ALA A 510 -8.91 21.30 6.08
N GLY A 511 -8.36 22.28 6.80
CA GLY A 511 -7.67 22.03 8.07
C GLY A 511 -6.29 21.37 7.92
N ARG A 512 -5.70 21.36 6.72
CA ARG A 512 -4.30 20.97 6.53
C ARG A 512 -3.39 21.81 7.43
N LEU A 513 -2.41 21.16 8.04
CA LEU A 513 -1.48 21.77 8.98
C LEU A 513 -0.10 21.16 8.78
N ASN A 514 0.61 21.66 7.78
CA ASN A 514 2.03 21.39 7.64
C ASN A 514 2.83 22.31 8.57
N VAL A 515 3.85 21.75 9.20
CA VAL A 515 4.65 22.41 10.23
C VAL A 515 6.10 22.47 9.78
N LEU A 516 6.68 23.67 9.79
CA LEU A 516 8.13 23.83 9.85
C LEU A 516 8.55 23.86 11.33
N GLN A 517 9.23 22.82 11.78
CA GLN A 517 9.69 22.68 13.15
C GLN A 517 11.20 22.98 13.21
N PHE A 518 11.56 24.05 13.90
CA PHE A 518 12.95 24.28 14.23
C PHE A 518 13.44 23.26 15.25
N LYS A 519 14.60 22.64 14.97
CA LYS A 519 15.29 21.68 15.85
C LYS A 519 15.72 22.38 17.16
N ALA A 520 15.95 21.58 18.20
CA ALA A 520 16.41 22.07 19.50
C ALA A 520 17.68 22.94 19.36
N GLY A 521 17.69 24.10 20.02
CA GLY A 521 18.82 25.04 20.00
C GLY A 521 18.69 26.23 19.03
N VAL A 522 17.59 26.33 18.28
CA VAL A 522 17.18 27.56 17.58
C VAL A 522 16.08 28.24 18.39
N LEU A 523 16.32 29.49 18.80
CA LEU A 523 15.33 30.29 19.55
C LEU A 523 14.47 31.12 18.59
N PRO A 524 13.21 31.44 18.95
CA PRO A 524 12.34 32.30 18.13
C PRO A 524 12.99 33.64 17.74
N ASP A 525 13.70 34.28 18.67
CA ASP A 525 14.36 35.58 18.45
C ASP A 525 15.63 35.49 17.57
N GLU A 526 16.13 34.27 17.29
CA GLU A 526 17.23 34.06 16.35
C GLU A 526 16.73 33.94 14.90
N VAL A 527 15.44 33.77 14.66
CA VAL A 527 14.90 33.57 13.31
C VAL A 527 14.46 34.89 12.70
N THR A 528 15.07 35.23 11.56
CA THR A 528 14.67 36.37 10.73
C THR A 528 13.90 35.89 9.51
N MET A 529 12.96 36.69 9.03
CA MET A 529 12.10 36.35 7.90
C MET A 529 12.20 37.40 6.81
N ALA A 530 12.14 36.94 5.57
CA ALA A 530 12.06 37.80 4.40
C ALA A 530 11.11 37.16 3.37
N ARG A 531 10.42 38.01 2.63
CA ARG A 531 9.65 37.62 1.46
C ARG A 531 10.48 37.88 0.21
N SER A 532 10.54 36.89 -0.68
CA SER A 532 11.15 37.02 -1.99
C SER A 532 10.13 36.54 -3.02
N ASP A 533 9.52 37.46 -3.76
CA ASP A 533 8.41 37.18 -4.67
C ASP A 533 7.25 36.42 -3.97
N ALA A 534 7.06 35.14 -4.32
CA ALA A 534 6.06 34.25 -3.74
C ALA A 534 6.59 33.38 -2.59
N ASP A 535 7.87 33.45 -2.28
CA ASP A 535 8.53 32.55 -1.33
C ASP A 535 8.73 33.23 0.03
N LEU A 536 8.62 32.45 1.10
CA LEU A 536 9.00 32.85 2.46
C LEU A 536 10.39 32.28 2.76
N ILE A 537 11.33 33.14 3.16
CA ILE A 537 12.68 32.74 3.53
C ILE A 537 12.85 32.96 5.04
N LEU A 538 13.18 31.91 5.77
CA LEU A 538 13.54 31.98 7.18
C LEU A 538 15.06 31.75 7.33
N ARG A 539 15.74 32.58 8.12
CA ARG A 539 17.19 32.49 8.35
C ARG A 539 17.49 32.42 9.84
N VAL A 540 18.47 31.60 10.21
CA VAL A 540 18.96 31.53 11.59
C VAL A 540 20.10 32.52 11.78
N ALA A 541 19.91 33.48 12.68
CA ALA A 541 20.89 34.53 12.95
C ALA A 541 22.21 33.93 13.48
N GLY A 542 23.33 34.48 12.99
CA GLY A 542 24.66 34.00 13.36
C GLY A 542 25.13 32.75 12.59
N THR A 543 24.33 32.20 11.68
CA THR A 543 24.74 31.10 10.79
C THR A 543 24.48 31.45 9.31
N THR A 544 24.86 30.54 8.41
CA THR A 544 24.49 30.60 6.98
C THR A 544 23.18 29.88 6.68
N ASP A 545 22.56 29.28 7.70
CA ASP A 545 21.44 28.38 7.53
C ASP A 545 20.17 29.17 7.16
N ARG A 546 19.47 28.70 6.13
CA ARG A 546 18.16 29.22 5.74
C ARG A 546 17.27 28.10 5.23
N ILE A 547 15.97 28.28 5.40
CA ILE A 547 14.97 27.46 4.73
C ILE A 547 14.04 28.32 3.91
N THR A 548 13.86 27.93 2.65
CA THR A 548 12.98 28.60 1.68
C THR A 548 11.70 27.79 1.57
N VAL A 549 10.58 28.38 1.96
CA VAL A 549 9.25 27.81 1.78
C VAL A 549 8.66 28.36 0.49
N ARG A 550 8.65 27.52 -0.54
CA ARG A 550 8.25 27.96 -1.88
C ARG A 550 6.75 28.20 -1.98
N TYR A 551 6.35 29.20 -2.75
CA TYR A 551 4.95 29.53 -3.02
C TYR A 551 4.11 29.82 -1.78
N PHE A 552 4.75 30.15 -0.65
CA PHE A 552 4.04 30.55 0.57
C PHE A 552 3.05 31.69 0.26
N PHE A 553 3.47 32.72 -0.49
CA PHE A 553 2.65 33.84 -0.94
C PHE A 553 2.17 33.70 -2.39
N SER A 554 1.89 32.48 -2.86
CA SER A 554 1.37 32.30 -4.23
C SER A 554 0.12 33.16 -4.47
N SER A 555 0.16 33.98 -5.53
CA SER A 555 -0.87 34.97 -5.84
C SER A 555 -1.18 35.92 -4.66
N ASP A 556 -0.14 36.28 -3.91
CA ASP A 556 -0.24 37.12 -2.71
C ASP A 556 -1.18 36.53 -1.64
N ASN A 557 -1.35 35.19 -1.59
CA ASN A 557 -2.29 34.53 -0.69
C ASN A 557 -1.61 33.42 0.15
N PRO A 558 -1.27 33.68 1.43
CA PRO A 558 -0.67 32.67 2.30
C PRO A 558 -1.61 31.53 2.72
N ALA A 559 -2.91 31.67 2.48
CA ALA A 559 -3.87 30.58 2.62
C ALA A 559 -4.05 29.76 1.32
N SER A 560 -3.32 30.08 0.24
CA SER A 560 -3.48 29.40 -1.05
C SER A 560 -3.13 27.92 -0.99
N ALA A 561 -3.76 27.10 -1.83
CA ALA A 561 -3.51 25.67 -1.93
C ALA A 561 -2.04 25.31 -2.24
N TYR A 562 -1.22 26.25 -2.70
CA TYR A 562 0.20 26.04 -3.01
C TYR A 562 1.14 26.24 -1.83
N ASN A 563 0.69 26.88 -0.74
CA ASN A 563 1.51 27.07 0.44
C ASN A 563 1.77 25.72 1.15
N PRO A 564 3.03 25.25 1.23
CA PRO A 564 3.36 23.97 1.83
C PRO A 564 3.52 24.02 3.35
N VAL A 565 3.48 25.19 4.01
CA VAL A 565 3.65 25.33 5.49
C VAL A 565 2.61 26.27 6.09
N GLN A 566 1.88 25.80 7.10
CA GLN A 566 0.85 26.60 7.79
C GLN A 566 1.31 27.12 9.14
N GLN A 567 2.35 26.53 9.72
CA GLN A 567 2.83 26.89 11.04
C GLN A 567 4.33 26.71 11.17
N VAL A 568 4.98 27.64 11.86
CA VAL A 568 6.36 27.50 12.33
C VAL A 568 6.32 27.17 13.82
N ARG A 569 7.11 26.20 14.27
CA ARG A 569 7.19 25.78 15.68
C ARG A 569 8.64 25.71 16.16
N PHE A 570 8.80 25.90 17.46
CA PHE A 570 10.08 25.86 18.17
C PHE A 570 10.00 24.88 19.34
N ASP A 571 11.15 24.40 19.79
CA ASP A 571 11.27 23.42 20.88
C ASP A 571 10.80 23.97 22.24
N ASP A 572 10.79 25.30 22.42
CA ASP A 572 10.30 25.97 23.64
C ASP A 572 8.76 26.04 23.72
N GLY A 573 8.06 25.52 22.72
CA GLY A 573 6.60 25.56 22.60
C GLY A 573 6.05 26.83 21.94
N THR A 574 6.92 27.77 21.56
CA THR A 574 6.52 28.92 20.73
C THR A 574 6.06 28.42 19.37
N SER A 575 4.98 29.00 18.87
CA SER A 575 4.50 28.73 17.51
C SER A 575 4.02 30.01 16.84
N TRP A 576 4.25 30.09 15.53
CA TRP A 576 3.77 31.15 14.67
C TRP A 576 2.83 30.53 13.64
N ASP A 577 1.56 30.90 13.72
CA ASP A 577 0.61 30.67 12.64
C ASP A 577 0.81 31.70 11.51
N ILE A 578 0.00 31.62 10.47
CA ILE A 578 0.07 32.53 9.32
C ILE A 578 -0.04 33.99 9.76
N ASP A 579 -0.95 34.33 10.68
CA ASP A 579 -1.14 35.71 11.12
C ASP A 579 0.08 36.22 11.91
N ALA A 580 0.67 35.38 12.76
CA ALA A 580 1.90 35.67 13.47
C ALA A 580 3.12 35.79 12.53
N ILE A 581 3.15 35.04 11.42
CA ILE A 581 4.18 35.17 10.37
C ILE A 581 4.01 36.50 9.64
N LYS A 582 2.78 36.83 9.19
CA LYS A 582 2.47 38.10 8.51
C LYS A 582 2.82 39.31 9.38
N ALA A 583 2.42 39.29 10.65
CA ALA A 583 2.69 40.40 11.59
C ALA A 583 4.19 40.67 11.78
N ARG A 584 5.04 39.65 11.65
CA ARG A 584 6.50 39.82 11.71
C ARG A 584 7.10 40.27 10.38
N LEU A 585 6.52 39.84 9.27
CA LEU A 585 7.00 40.18 7.93
C LEU A 585 6.62 41.61 7.52
N PHE A 586 5.47 42.10 7.98
CA PHE A 586 4.92 43.41 7.65
C PHE A 586 5.17 44.47 8.73
N ALA A 587 6.09 44.19 9.66
CA ALA A 587 6.66 45.17 10.56
C ALA A 587 8.01 45.63 10.00
N GLY A 588 8.10 46.90 9.65
CA GLY A 588 9.32 47.54 9.19
C GLY A 588 10.33 47.72 10.30
N THR A 589 11.48 48.23 9.89
CA THR A 589 12.69 48.36 10.70
C THR A 589 12.89 49.83 11.10
N ASP A 590 14.09 50.17 11.58
CA ASP A 590 14.48 51.57 11.78
C ASP A 590 14.93 52.25 10.45
N GLY A 591 14.84 51.53 9.33
CA GLY A 591 15.37 51.90 8.01
C GLY A 591 14.28 52.37 7.04
N HIS A 592 14.65 52.56 5.77
CA HIS A 592 13.66 52.83 4.72
C HIS A 592 13.13 51.52 4.16
N ASP A 593 11.91 51.15 4.50
CA ASP A 593 11.31 49.88 4.16
C ASP A 593 10.34 49.97 2.98
N THR A 594 10.20 48.87 2.25
CA THR A 594 9.18 48.72 1.19
C THR A 594 8.39 47.46 1.50
N LEU A 595 7.17 47.65 2.00
CA LEU A 595 6.31 46.58 2.48
C LEU A 595 5.05 46.51 1.64
N ARG A 596 4.66 45.28 1.29
CA ARG A 596 3.45 45.02 0.52
C ARG A 596 2.66 43.86 1.14
N GLY A 597 1.38 44.09 1.32
CA GLY A 597 0.43 43.13 1.87
C GLY A 597 0.14 41.95 0.95
N THR A 598 -0.97 41.30 1.26
CA THR A 598 -1.53 40.10 0.66
C THR A 598 -2.87 40.45 -0.01
N VAL A 599 -3.62 39.44 -0.44
CA VAL A 599 -5.01 39.62 -0.90
C VAL A 599 -6.05 39.61 0.24
N GLY A 600 -5.60 39.44 1.48
CA GLY A 600 -6.43 39.46 2.67
C GLY A 600 -6.12 40.67 3.53
N ASN A 601 -6.83 40.81 4.64
CA ASN A 601 -6.64 41.94 5.56
C ASN A 601 -5.26 41.89 6.22
N ASP A 602 -4.50 42.96 6.08
CA ASP A 602 -3.15 43.09 6.61
C ASP A 602 -2.99 44.29 7.54
N LEU A 603 -2.13 44.12 8.54
CA LEU A 603 -1.56 45.21 9.33
C LEU A 603 -0.12 45.39 8.87
N ILE A 604 0.17 46.55 8.30
CA ILE A 604 1.51 46.93 7.84
C ILE A 604 1.96 48.15 8.65
N TYR A 605 3.12 48.05 9.29
CA TYR A 605 3.72 49.11 10.08
C TYR A 605 5.11 49.45 9.53
N GLY A 606 5.34 50.70 9.12
CA GLY A 606 6.61 51.17 8.56
C GLY A 606 7.70 51.29 9.62
N GLY A 607 7.38 51.93 10.76
CA GLY A 607 8.30 52.03 11.89
C GLY A 607 9.00 53.39 11.93
N LEU A 608 10.33 53.38 11.85
CA LEU A 608 11.10 54.62 11.66
C LEU A 608 11.65 54.63 10.25
N GLY A 609 11.68 55.78 9.61
CA GLY A 609 12.26 55.91 8.28
C GLY A 609 11.30 56.59 7.34
N ASN A 610 11.59 56.52 6.04
CA ASN A 610 10.67 56.97 5.01
C ASN A 610 10.27 55.70 4.28
N ASP A 611 9.09 55.19 4.62
CA ASP A 611 8.65 53.86 4.24
C ASP A 611 7.68 53.94 3.07
N THR A 612 7.61 52.86 2.31
CA THR A 612 6.62 52.69 1.24
C THR A 612 5.76 51.47 1.55
N LEU A 613 4.49 51.71 1.86
CA LEU A 613 3.54 50.68 2.26
C LEU A 613 2.43 50.53 1.21
N ASP A 614 2.21 49.30 0.73
CA ASP A 614 1.14 48.95 -0.20
C ASP A 614 0.22 47.88 0.42
N GLY A 615 -1.04 48.23 0.69
CA GLY A 615 -2.05 47.31 1.24
C GLY A 615 -2.42 46.17 0.28
N ALA A 616 -2.23 46.37 -1.03
CA ALA A 616 -2.67 45.48 -2.10
C ALA A 616 -4.20 45.31 -2.17
N ALA A 617 -4.75 44.21 -1.64
CA ALA A 617 -6.19 43.98 -1.67
C ALA A 617 -6.66 43.41 -0.33
N GLY A 618 -7.80 43.89 0.16
CA GLY A 618 -8.27 43.47 1.47
C GLY A 618 -8.83 44.67 2.22
N ASN A 619 -9.13 44.47 3.50
CA ASN A 619 -9.35 45.61 4.39
C ASN A 619 -8.09 45.81 5.21
N ASP A 620 -7.30 46.82 4.85
CA ASP A 620 -5.92 46.95 5.30
C ASP A 620 -5.73 48.11 6.29
N ILE A 621 -4.72 47.95 7.13
CA ILE A 621 -4.30 48.96 8.10
C ILE A 621 -2.85 49.28 7.82
N LEU A 622 -2.60 50.51 7.36
CA LEU A 622 -1.27 51.01 7.02
C LEU A 622 -0.88 52.09 8.03
N GLN A 623 0.15 51.82 8.81
CA GLN A 623 0.73 52.75 9.79
C GLN A 623 2.15 53.12 9.33
N GLY A 624 2.38 54.37 8.90
CA GLY A 624 3.70 54.85 8.45
C GLY A 624 4.68 54.87 9.61
N GLY A 625 4.39 55.69 10.62
CA GLY A 625 5.18 55.77 11.84
C GLY A 625 5.93 57.09 11.91
N LEU A 626 7.26 57.07 12.05
CA LEU A 626 8.07 58.28 12.05
C LEU A 626 8.83 58.44 10.75
N GLY A 627 8.66 59.58 10.09
CA GLY A 627 9.38 60.01 8.90
C GLY A 627 8.40 60.30 7.77
N ASN A 628 8.88 60.48 6.54
CA ASN A 628 8.01 60.88 5.43
C ASN A 628 7.60 59.63 4.63
N ASP A 629 6.43 59.10 4.94
CA ASP A 629 5.99 57.80 4.45
C ASP A 629 5.10 57.92 3.22
N THR A 630 5.06 56.87 2.41
CA THR A 630 4.18 56.74 1.25
C THR A 630 3.29 55.53 1.44
N LEU A 631 2.00 55.75 1.68
CA LEU A 631 1.02 54.71 1.92
C LEU A 631 0.02 54.66 0.76
N SER A 632 -0.22 53.46 0.23
CA SER A 632 -1.21 53.26 -0.83
C SER A 632 -2.03 52.00 -0.63
N ASP A 633 -3.33 52.08 -0.92
CA ASP A 633 -4.21 50.93 -1.09
C ASP A 633 -5.14 51.22 -2.28
N SER A 634 -5.30 50.23 -3.15
CA SER A 634 -6.05 50.35 -4.40
C SER A 634 -7.32 49.51 -4.44
N SER A 635 -7.54 48.59 -3.48
CA SER A 635 -8.64 47.63 -3.53
C SER A 635 -9.13 47.17 -2.17
N GLY A 636 -10.30 47.66 -1.78
CA GLY A 636 -10.92 47.36 -0.49
C GLY A 636 -10.90 48.60 0.39
N THR A 637 -11.25 48.46 1.67
CA THR A 637 -11.32 49.62 2.59
C THR A 637 -10.05 49.69 3.42
N ALA A 638 -9.46 50.87 3.58
CA ALA A 638 -8.22 51.02 4.31
C ALA A 638 -8.33 52.01 5.48
N LEU A 639 -7.53 51.77 6.52
CA LEU A 639 -7.08 52.79 7.44
C LEU A 639 -5.66 53.22 7.04
N PHE A 640 -5.51 54.49 6.69
CA PHE A 640 -4.22 55.13 6.52
C PHE A 640 -3.91 55.97 7.76
N ASP A 641 -2.78 55.72 8.40
CA ASP A 641 -2.23 56.48 9.53
C ASP A 641 -0.78 56.81 9.20
N GLY A 642 -0.52 58.03 8.69
CA GLY A 642 0.82 58.47 8.29
C GLY A 642 1.77 58.52 9.48
N GLY A 643 1.29 59.06 10.60
CA GLY A 643 2.06 59.12 11.84
C GLY A 643 2.68 60.50 12.00
N ALA A 644 4.00 60.61 12.07
CA ALA A 644 4.66 61.91 12.15
C ALA A 644 5.69 62.09 11.04
N GLY A 645 5.58 63.20 10.32
CA GLY A 645 6.39 63.53 9.15
C GLY A 645 5.51 64.11 8.07
N ASN A 646 6.01 64.20 6.84
CA ASN A 646 5.20 64.69 5.71
C ASN A 646 4.86 63.50 4.84
N ASP A 647 3.69 62.94 5.09
CA ASP A 647 3.28 61.66 4.54
C ASP A 647 2.46 61.84 3.27
N THR A 648 2.48 60.82 2.41
CA THR A 648 1.69 60.77 1.18
C THR A 648 0.76 59.57 1.24
N LEU A 649 -0.54 59.82 1.34
CA LEU A 649 -1.58 58.81 1.50
C LEU A 649 -2.43 58.78 0.23
N THR A 650 -2.56 57.60 -0.39
CA THR A 650 -3.34 57.41 -1.62
C THR A 650 -4.32 56.25 -1.48
N GLY A 651 -5.62 56.55 -1.44
CA GLY A 651 -6.67 55.53 -1.36
C GLY A 651 -7.29 55.13 -2.69
N GLY A 652 -8.29 54.27 -2.57
CA GLY A 652 -8.86 53.48 -3.66
C GLY A 652 -10.29 53.87 -3.99
N ALA A 653 -11.06 52.93 -4.52
CA ALA A 653 -12.44 53.18 -4.92
C ALA A 653 -13.46 52.98 -3.79
N ALA A 654 -13.04 52.44 -2.63
CA ALA A 654 -13.94 52.15 -1.52
C ALA A 654 -14.01 53.35 -0.57
N ALA A 655 -14.70 53.19 0.56
CA ALA A 655 -14.68 54.18 1.63
C ALA A 655 -13.50 53.90 2.54
N GLU A 656 -12.62 54.86 2.72
CA GLU A 656 -11.40 54.73 3.52
C GLU A 656 -11.35 55.76 4.66
N VAL A 657 -10.50 55.50 5.66
CA VAL A 657 -10.22 56.43 6.75
C VAL A 657 -8.79 56.93 6.61
N PHE A 658 -8.64 58.24 6.46
CA PHE A 658 -7.34 58.89 6.32
C PHE A 658 -7.00 59.68 7.57
N ILE A 659 -5.81 59.42 8.11
CA ILE A 659 -5.16 60.16 9.17
C ILE A 659 -3.76 60.50 8.64
N GLY A 660 -3.52 61.79 8.33
CA GLY A 660 -2.16 62.24 8.01
C GLY A 660 -1.28 62.10 9.25
N GLY A 661 -1.73 62.70 10.34
CA GLY A 661 -1.01 62.71 11.60
C GLY A 661 -0.28 64.04 11.75
N ALA A 662 0.89 64.05 12.37
CA ALA A 662 1.63 65.27 12.64
C ALA A 662 2.62 65.59 11.52
N GLY A 663 2.37 66.65 10.76
CA GLY A 663 3.34 67.24 9.84
C GLY A 663 2.69 68.02 8.71
N ASN A 664 3.03 67.74 7.45
CA ASN A 664 2.33 68.39 6.33
C ASN A 664 2.02 67.34 5.29
N ASP A 665 0.86 66.72 5.46
CA ASP A 665 0.55 65.48 4.76
C ASP A 665 -0.17 65.77 3.46
N THR A 666 0.00 64.85 2.50
CA THR A 666 -0.63 64.92 1.19
C THR A 666 -1.58 63.75 1.02
N LEU A 667 -2.87 64.06 0.98
CA LEU A 667 -3.94 63.07 0.89
C LEU A 667 -4.53 63.08 -0.51
N THR A 668 -4.61 61.91 -1.13
CA THR A 668 -5.36 61.66 -2.35
C THR A 668 -6.43 60.62 -2.08
N THR A 669 -7.69 61.04 -2.09
CA THR A 669 -8.83 60.14 -1.92
C THR A 669 -9.33 59.66 -3.28
N GLY A 670 -10.15 58.62 -3.28
CA GLY A 670 -10.73 58.09 -4.51
C GLY A 670 -12.24 58.24 -4.56
N ALA A 671 -12.92 57.20 -5.01
CA ALA A 671 -14.32 57.32 -5.46
C ALA A 671 -15.36 57.07 -4.36
N GLY A 672 -14.98 56.44 -3.24
CA GLY A 672 -15.90 56.16 -2.16
C GLY A 672 -16.11 57.34 -1.23
N ASN A 673 -16.94 57.15 -0.21
CA ASN A 673 -17.26 58.21 0.75
C ASN A 673 -16.20 58.19 1.85
N ASP A 674 -15.14 58.96 1.67
CA ASP A 674 -13.96 58.86 2.53
C ASP A 674 -14.11 59.70 3.81
N VAL A 675 -13.44 59.27 4.88
CA VAL A 675 -13.39 60.00 6.15
C VAL A 675 -11.97 60.51 6.37
N ILE A 676 -11.79 61.81 6.18
CA ILE A 676 -10.51 62.49 6.39
C ILE A 676 -10.49 63.05 7.80
N CYS A 677 -9.61 62.52 8.65
CA CYS A 677 -9.46 62.96 10.03
C CYS A 677 -8.35 64.02 10.12
N PHE A 678 -8.64 65.15 10.79
CA PHE A 678 -7.67 66.23 10.96
C PHE A 678 -7.86 66.89 12.33
N ASN A 679 -6.79 66.99 13.10
CA ASN A 679 -6.77 67.61 14.41
C ASN A 679 -5.91 68.87 14.43
N LYS A 680 -6.14 69.72 15.44
CA LYS A 680 -5.20 70.80 15.76
C LYS A 680 -3.89 70.20 16.26
N GLY A 681 -2.76 70.53 15.64
CA GLY A 681 -1.47 69.91 15.85
C GLY A 681 -0.99 69.05 14.67
N ASP A 682 -1.87 68.76 13.71
CA ASP A 682 -1.56 67.93 12.54
C ASP A 682 -0.77 68.72 11.47
N GLY A 683 -0.79 70.06 11.51
CA GLY A 683 0.03 70.93 10.68
C GLY A 683 -0.66 71.43 9.41
N GLN A 684 0.06 71.52 8.28
CA GLN A 684 -0.44 72.13 7.04
C GLN A 684 -0.72 71.10 5.95
N ASP A 685 -1.80 70.36 6.12
CA ASP A 685 -2.16 69.27 5.23
C ASP A 685 -2.74 69.76 3.90
N VAL A 686 -2.57 68.90 2.90
CA VAL A 686 -3.00 69.10 1.53
C VAL A 686 -3.90 67.95 1.12
N PHE A 687 -5.18 68.26 0.93
CA PHE A 687 -6.08 67.40 0.17
C PHE A 687 -5.82 67.66 -1.32
N ALA A 688 -4.98 66.83 -1.93
CA ALA A 688 -4.40 67.05 -3.25
C ALA A 688 -5.41 66.80 -4.38
N ALA A 689 -6.16 65.72 -4.26
CA ALA A 689 -7.24 65.35 -5.17
C ALA A 689 -8.21 64.41 -4.44
N GLY A 690 -9.44 64.36 -4.94
CA GLY A 690 -10.41 63.34 -4.54
C GLY A 690 -11.33 63.02 -5.69
N GLY A 691 -12.01 61.87 -5.59
CA GLY A 691 -12.86 61.33 -6.66
C GLY A 691 -14.29 61.86 -6.59
N THR A 692 -15.26 60.95 -6.79
CA THR A 692 -16.69 61.28 -6.93
C THR A 692 -17.51 61.09 -5.66
N GLY A 693 -16.85 60.69 -4.57
CA GLY A 693 -17.47 60.41 -3.28
C GLY A 693 -18.06 61.62 -2.57
N ALA A 694 -18.88 61.35 -1.56
CA ALA A 694 -19.38 62.34 -0.61
C ALA A 694 -18.55 62.28 0.68
N ASP A 695 -17.34 62.81 0.61
CA ASP A 695 -16.34 62.72 1.67
C ASP A 695 -16.73 63.57 2.88
N THR A 696 -16.24 63.13 4.04
CA THR A 696 -16.40 63.78 5.33
C THR A 696 -15.04 64.22 5.86
N LEU A 697 -14.89 65.52 6.13
CA LEU A 697 -13.80 66.01 6.97
C LEU A 697 -14.23 65.86 8.43
N SER A 698 -13.54 65.04 9.21
CA SER A 698 -13.76 64.82 10.64
C SER A 698 -12.70 65.53 11.45
N LEU A 699 -13.09 66.58 12.17
CA LEU A 699 -12.19 67.32 13.04
C LEU A 699 -12.26 66.83 14.49
N GLY A 700 -11.12 66.79 15.18
CA GLY A 700 -11.08 66.62 16.63
C GLY A 700 -11.64 67.82 17.40
N GLY A 701 -11.68 67.73 18.72
CA GLY A 701 -12.28 68.77 19.57
C GLY A 701 -11.27 69.72 20.23
N ASN A 702 -9.96 69.58 20.03
CA ASN A 702 -8.97 70.37 20.78
C ASN A 702 -8.83 71.85 20.32
N PHE A 703 -9.91 72.43 19.78
CA PHE A 703 -10.03 73.83 19.35
C PHE A 703 -11.39 74.40 19.76
N ALA A 704 -11.54 75.73 19.77
CA ALA A 704 -12.87 76.35 19.90
C ALA A 704 -13.44 76.63 18.51
N TYR A 705 -14.76 76.53 18.28
CA TYR A 705 -15.34 76.85 16.96
C TYR A 705 -14.93 78.23 16.39
N GLY A 706 -14.56 79.18 17.26
CA GLY A 706 -13.97 80.47 16.88
C GLY A 706 -12.62 80.41 16.17
N ASP A 707 -11.92 79.29 16.28
CA ASP A 707 -10.63 79.01 15.63
C ASP A 707 -10.80 78.55 14.16
N LEU A 708 -12.03 78.19 13.76
CA LEU A 708 -12.31 77.75 12.40
C LEU A 708 -12.52 78.94 11.46
N ALA A 709 -11.72 78.99 10.39
CA ALA A 709 -11.86 80.01 9.36
C ALA A 709 -11.61 79.47 7.95
N PHE A 710 -12.46 79.86 7.00
CA PHE A 710 -12.19 79.65 5.58
C PHE A 710 -11.37 80.80 4.99
N SER A 711 -10.46 80.45 4.10
CA SER A 711 -9.81 81.41 3.20
C SER A 711 -9.67 80.81 1.81
N LYS A 712 -9.47 81.68 0.80
CA LYS A 712 -9.17 81.26 -0.57
C LYS A 712 -7.74 81.67 -0.90
N SER A 713 -6.94 80.70 -1.34
CA SER A 713 -5.58 80.93 -1.82
C SER A 713 -5.49 80.50 -3.27
N ALA A 714 -5.34 81.45 -4.21
CA ALA A 714 -5.40 81.19 -5.65
C ALA A 714 -6.63 80.35 -6.06
N ASN A 715 -6.45 79.09 -6.46
CA ASN A 715 -7.54 78.18 -6.84
C ASN A 715 -7.96 77.22 -5.70
N ASP A 716 -7.37 77.35 -4.53
CA ASP A 716 -7.54 76.40 -3.42
C ASP A 716 -8.48 76.98 -2.35
N LEU A 717 -9.23 76.10 -1.69
CA LEU A 717 -9.96 76.40 -0.47
C LEU A 717 -9.10 75.97 0.71
N VAL A 718 -8.97 76.83 1.72
CA VAL A 718 -8.19 76.52 2.93
C VAL A 718 -9.12 76.62 4.13
N LEU A 719 -9.22 75.55 4.90
CA LEU A 719 -9.82 75.57 6.24
C LEU A 719 -8.70 75.67 7.27
N LYS A 720 -8.69 76.75 8.04
CA LYS A 720 -7.79 76.94 9.17
C LYS A 720 -8.44 76.40 10.44
N VAL A 721 -7.62 75.77 11.29
CA VAL A 721 -8.00 75.29 12.61
C VAL A 721 -7.06 75.93 13.62
N GLY A 722 -7.32 77.19 13.96
CA GLY A 722 -6.43 78.00 14.78
C GLY A 722 -5.39 78.77 13.96
N ALA A 723 -4.21 79.01 14.56
CA ALA A 723 -3.20 79.89 13.97
C ALA A 723 -2.27 79.17 12.99
N ASP A 724 -1.89 77.93 13.31
CA ASP A 724 -0.77 77.23 12.68
C ASP A 724 -1.22 76.03 11.83
N ASP A 725 -2.39 75.46 12.13
CA ASP A 725 -2.92 74.28 11.46
C ASP A 725 -3.95 74.63 10.37
N GLN A 726 -3.88 73.93 9.24
CA GLN A 726 -4.83 74.07 8.15
C GLN A 726 -4.89 72.81 7.28
N ILE A 727 -6.03 72.62 6.63
CA ILE A 727 -6.15 71.70 5.49
C ILE A 727 -6.49 72.48 4.22
N THR A 728 -5.69 72.25 3.17
CA THR A 728 -5.81 72.91 1.87
C THR A 728 -6.42 71.96 0.84
N PHE A 729 -7.62 72.29 0.38
CA PHE A 729 -8.31 71.59 -0.70
C PHE A 729 -7.88 72.17 -2.05
N LYS A 730 -7.02 71.43 -2.75
CA LYS A 730 -6.43 71.87 -4.01
C LYS A 730 -7.48 71.99 -5.12
N ASN A 731 -7.32 73.01 -5.95
CA ASN A 731 -8.12 73.23 -7.17
C ASN A 731 -9.64 73.35 -6.94
N TRP A 732 -10.08 73.64 -5.71
CA TRP A 732 -11.48 73.82 -5.36
C TRP A 732 -12.22 74.87 -6.23
N TYR A 733 -11.49 75.88 -6.70
CA TYR A 733 -11.98 76.97 -7.54
C TYR A 733 -11.44 76.94 -8.98
N ALA A 734 -10.84 75.83 -9.40
CA ALA A 734 -10.36 75.66 -10.77
C ALA A 734 -11.53 75.60 -11.78
N THR A 735 -11.22 75.61 -13.08
CA THR A 735 -12.22 75.53 -14.16
C THR A 735 -12.97 74.20 -14.19
N SER A 736 -12.33 73.14 -13.71
CA SER A 736 -12.91 71.81 -13.54
C SER A 736 -12.61 71.35 -12.11
N PRO A 737 -13.35 71.87 -11.12
CA PRO A 737 -13.05 71.62 -9.72
C PRO A 737 -13.55 70.24 -9.28
N SER A 738 -12.75 69.54 -8.46
CA SER A 738 -13.24 68.43 -7.64
C SER A 738 -13.59 68.97 -6.26
N LYS A 739 -14.77 68.61 -5.74
CA LYS A 739 -15.30 69.08 -4.44
C LYS A 739 -15.96 67.93 -3.68
N PRO A 740 -15.22 66.85 -3.37
CA PRO A 740 -15.82 65.64 -2.84
C PRO A 740 -16.18 65.79 -1.35
N VAL A 741 -15.50 66.66 -0.60
CA VAL A 741 -15.84 66.96 0.80
C VAL A 741 -17.15 67.73 0.87
N THR A 742 -18.20 67.05 1.36
CA THR A 742 -19.56 67.60 1.48
C THR A 742 -20.02 67.75 2.92
N ARG A 743 -19.40 67.02 3.86
CA ARG A 743 -19.74 67.02 5.28
C ARG A 743 -18.55 67.41 6.14
N LEU A 744 -18.84 68.12 7.21
CA LEU A 744 -17.91 68.41 8.29
C LEU A 744 -18.45 67.71 9.53
N GLN A 745 -17.68 66.79 10.09
CA GLN A 745 -17.93 66.19 11.39
C GLN A 745 -16.96 66.83 12.40
N VAL A 746 -17.41 67.07 13.62
CA VAL A 746 -16.57 67.59 14.71
C VAL A 746 -16.80 66.75 15.95
N ILE A 747 -15.72 66.22 16.52
CA ILE A 747 -15.76 65.49 17.80
C ILE A 747 -15.81 66.52 18.93
N ALA A 748 -16.99 67.09 19.14
CA ALA A 748 -17.23 68.15 20.12
C ALA A 748 -16.84 67.74 21.54
N GLU A 749 -16.92 66.45 21.90
CA GLU A 749 -16.50 65.97 23.23
C GLU A 749 -15.05 66.30 23.60
N ALA A 750 -14.17 66.48 22.61
CA ALA A 750 -12.79 66.88 22.86
C ALA A 750 -12.61 68.40 23.08
N MET A 751 -13.67 69.20 23.02
CA MET A 751 -13.64 70.63 23.33
C MET A 751 -13.78 70.88 24.83
N ASP A 752 -12.98 71.80 25.38
CA ASP A 752 -13.04 72.21 26.80
C ASP A 752 -14.44 72.67 27.25
N ALA A 753 -15.26 73.20 26.33
CA ALA A 753 -16.58 73.74 26.59
C ALA A 753 -17.73 72.73 26.39
N PHE A 754 -17.43 71.48 26.03
CA PHE A 754 -18.43 70.44 25.80
C PHE A 754 -19.25 70.14 27.07
N ALA A 755 -20.57 70.03 26.90
CA ALA A 755 -21.47 69.63 27.97
C ALA A 755 -22.62 68.79 27.40
N ALA A 756 -22.55 67.46 27.56
CA ALA A 756 -23.57 66.54 27.10
C ALA A 756 -24.98 66.94 27.60
N GLY A 757 -25.92 67.16 26.67
CA GLY A 757 -27.28 67.65 26.94
C GLY A 757 -27.36 69.11 27.41
N GLY A 758 -26.32 69.90 27.16
CA GLY A 758 -26.24 71.34 27.46
C GLY A 758 -27.17 72.20 26.60
N SER A 759 -27.11 73.52 26.78
CA SER A 759 -27.97 74.47 26.06
C SER A 759 -27.37 75.00 24.75
N ASP A 760 -26.07 74.78 24.54
CA ASP A 760 -25.39 75.15 23.29
C ASP A 760 -25.54 74.00 22.30
N PRO A 761 -26.33 74.15 21.22
CA PRO A 761 -26.61 73.06 20.28
C PRO A 761 -25.39 72.62 19.48
N LEU A 762 -24.25 73.31 19.57
CA LEU A 762 -23.00 72.90 18.92
C LEU A 762 -22.07 72.11 19.85
N LEU A 763 -22.43 71.98 21.12
CA LEU A 763 -21.60 71.41 22.19
C LEU A 763 -22.42 70.52 23.14
N ASP A 764 -23.64 70.12 22.74
CA ASP A 764 -24.54 69.30 23.55
C ASP A 764 -24.49 67.81 23.21
N GLN A 765 -23.90 67.42 22.07
CA GLN A 765 -23.69 66.02 21.70
C GLN A 765 -22.24 65.74 21.32
N LYS A 766 -21.76 64.52 21.58
CA LYS A 766 -20.33 64.18 21.43
C LYS A 766 -19.78 64.42 20.02
N VAL A 767 -20.61 64.20 19.02
CA VAL A 767 -20.28 64.32 17.61
C VAL A 767 -21.29 65.25 16.95
N GLU A 768 -20.80 66.31 16.32
CA GLU A 768 -21.61 67.26 15.59
C GLU A 768 -21.33 67.20 14.09
N SER A 769 -22.38 67.20 13.28
CA SER A 769 -22.28 67.16 11.81
C SER A 769 -22.83 68.43 11.19
N PHE A 770 -22.14 68.94 10.18
CA PHE A 770 -22.45 70.17 9.46
C PHE A 770 -22.40 69.96 7.96
N ASN A 771 -23.17 70.77 7.23
CA ASN A 771 -23.15 70.84 5.78
C ASN A 771 -21.95 71.67 5.30
N PHE A 772 -20.81 71.01 5.07
CA PHE A 772 -19.57 71.67 4.64
C PHE A 772 -19.75 72.38 3.30
N ALA A 773 -20.39 71.73 2.33
CA ALA A 773 -20.66 72.35 1.03
C ALA A 773 -21.51 73.63 1.16
N GLY A 774 -22.48 73.61 2.09
CA GLY A 774 -23.29 74.79 2.45
C GLY A 774 -22.47 75.91 3.09
N LEU A 775 -21.59 75.57 4.05
CA LEU A 775 -20.69 76.53 4.70
C LEU A 775 -19.74 77.20 3.68
N VAL A 776 -19.17 76.42 2.76
CA VAL A 776 -18.33 76.94 1.68
C VAL A 776 -19.14 77.83 0.73
N GLY A 777 -20.39 77.47 0.43
CA GLY A 777 -21.30 78.31 -0.34
C GLY A 777 -21.60 79.66 0.33
N ALA A 778 -21.76 79.68 1.66
CA ALA A 778 -21.92 80.90 2.43
C ALA A 778 -20.65 81.76 2.44
N PHE A 779 -19.48 81.14 2.56
CA PHE A 779 -18.18 81.81 2.41
C PHE A 779 -18.03 82.44 1.02
N ASP A 780 -18.37 81.70 -0.04
CA ASP A 780 -18.30 82.19 -1.41
C ASP A 780 -19.24 83.39 -1.64
N ALA A 781 -20.45 83.37 -1.05
CA ALA A 781 -21.38 84.49 -1.07
C ALA A 781 -20.83 85.70 -0.31
N ALA A 782 -20.22 85.49 0.86
CA ALA A 782 -19.59 86.55 1.65
C ALA A 782 -18.42 87.19 0.89
N ARG A 783 -17.60 86.39 0.20
CA ARG A 783 -16.51 86.88 -0.66
C ARG A 783 -17.02 87.61 -1.90
N ALA A 784 -18.15 87.19 -2.48
CA ALA A 784 -18.78 87.92 -3.57
C ALA A 784 -19.32 89.29 -3.13
N ALA A 785 -19.84 89.38 -1.89
CA ALA A 785 -20.29 90.64 -1.30
C ALA A 785 -19.13 91.55 -0.83
N ASN A 786 -17.99 90.96 -0.43
CA ASN A 786 -16.78 91.67 -0.02
C ASN A 786 -15.54 91.06 -0.68
N SER A 787 -15.12 91.63 -1.82
CA SER A 787 -13.97 91.15 -2.58
C SER A 787 -12.62 91.26 -1.88
N GLY A 788 -12.53 92.01 -0.76
CA GLY A 788 -11.34 92.11 0.09
C GLY A 788 -11.30 91.10 1.24
N LEU A 789 -12.26 90.18 1.33
CA LEU A 789 -12.34 89.17 2.40
C LEU A 789 -11.22 88.13 2.24
N THR A 790 -10.22 88.18 3.13
CA THR A 790 -9.07 87.26 3.13
C THR A 790 -9.24 86.07 4.09
N SER A 791 -10.14 86.18 5.08
CA SER A 791 -10.45 85.14 6.06
C SER A 791 -11.90 85.31 6.52
N TRP A 792 -12.60 84.21 6.74
CA TRP A 792 -14.00 84.21 7.18
C TRP A 792 -14.19 83.22 8.32
N ALA A 793 -14.47 83.72 9.52
CA ALA A 793 -14.72 82.88 10.70
C ALA A 793 -16.04 82.12 10.53
N LEU A 794 -16.06 80.84 10.92
CA LEU A 794 -17.22 79.97 10.76
C LEU A 794 -18.24 80.11 11.91
N THR A 795 -17.86 80.67 13.06
CA THR A 795 -18.64 80.69 14.31
C THR A 795 -20.11 81.06 14.13
N ASP A 796 -20.39 82.16 13.42
CA ASP A 796 -21.75 82.68 13.27
C ASP A 796 -22.58 81.89 12.24
N ALA A 797 -21.93 81.09 11.39
CA ALA A 797 -22.57 80.31 10.34
C ALA A 797 -22.88 78.87 10.78
N LEU A 798 -22.05 78.26 11.63
CA LEU A 798 -22.11 76.85 11.99
C LEU A 798 -23.51 76.39 12.42
N THR A 799 -24.18 77.13 13.32
CA THR A 799 -25.53 76.79 13.79
C THR A 799 -26.56 76.74 12.64
N SER A 800 -26.41 77.55 11.60
CA SER A 800 -27.32 77.57 10.45
C SER A 800 -27.11 76.39 9.48
N PHE A 801 -25.96 75.72 9.58
CA PHE A 801 -25.58 74.61 8.71
C PHE A 801 -25.39 73.29 9.46
N GLN A 802 -25.75 73.23 10.76
CA GLN A 802 -25.79 72.00 11.52
C GLN A 802 -26.81 71.03 10.90
N LEU A 803 -26.40 69.79 10.72
CA LEU A 803 -27.21 68.71 10.15
C LEU A 803 -27.81 67.84 11.25
N ALA A 804 -26.97 67.36 12.18
CA ALA A 804 -27.34 66.49 13.29
C ALA A 804 -26.21 66.44 14.32
N GLY A 805 -26.56 66.18 15.58
CA GLY A 805 -25.63 65.72 16.61
C GLY A 805 -25.82 64.23 16.89
N SER A 806 -24.85 63.61 17.58
CA SER A 806 -24.96 62.23 18.08
C SER A 806 -24.04 61.97 19.29
N ASP A 807 -24.56 61.27 20.30
CA ASP A 807 -23.77 60.78 21.45
C ASP A 807 -23.27 59.34 21.28
N THR A 808 -23.74 58.65 20.26
CA THR A 808 -23.61 57.19 20.14
C THR A 808 -23.08 56.73 18.79
N ALA A 809 -22.88 57.64 17.82
CA ALA A 809 -22.45 57.26 16.48
C ALA A 809 -21.67 58.38 15.76
N ALA A 810 -20.71 58.01 14.91
CA ALA A 810 -19.92 58.92 14.06
C ALA A 810 -19.71 58.34 12.66
N LEU A 811 -19.53 59.18 11.65
CA LEU A 811 -18.98 58.78 10.35
C LEU A 811 -17.50 58.43 10.54
N GLY A 812 -17.08 57.26 10.07
CA GLY A 812 -15.78 56.69 10.42
C GLY A 812 -15.77 55.94 11.75
N GLY A 813 -16.94 55.82 12.40
CA GLY A 813 -17.16 55.04 13.61
C GLY A 813 -16.18 55.35 14.73
N ASP A 814 -15.69 54.28 15.35
CA ASP A 814 -14.72 54.38 16.44
C ASP A 814 -13.38 54.96 15.97
N LEU A 815 -12.97 54.79 14.71
CA LEU A 815 -11.67 55.27 14.22
C LEU A 815 -11.62 56.80 14.22
N ALA A 816 -12.56 57.44 13.51
CA ALA A 816 -12.61 58.90 13.45
C ALA A 816 -12.88 59.55 14.81
N TYR A 817 -13.73 58.91 15.63
CA TYR A 817 -14.04 59.42 16.97
C TYR A 817 -12.86 59.28 17.94
N GLN A 818 -12.18 58.12 18.00
CA GLN A 818 -11.05 57.93 18.92
C GLN A 818 -9.84 58.77 18.50
N TYR A 819 -9.56 58.88 17.19
CA TYR A 819 -8.51 59.79 16.71
C TYR A 819 -8.86 61.25 17.01
N GLY A 820 -10.08 61.70 16.71
CA GLY A 820 -10.50 63.08 16.98
C GLY A 820 -10.56 63.42 18.47
N LYS A 821 -10.78 62.42 19.34
CA LYS A 821 -10.81 62.60 20.80
C LYS A 821 -9.43 62.56 21.44
N ASN A 822 -8.57 61.63 21.02
CA ASN A 822 -7.33 61.30 21.71
C ASN A 822 -6.06 61.74 20.94
N GLY A 823 -6.20 62.08 19.66
CA GLY A 823 -5.07 62.39 18.76
C GLY A 823 -4.27 61.17 18.30
N THR A 824 -4.72 59.95 18.61
CA THR A 824 -4.03 58.71 18.26
C THR A 824 -5.00 57.52 18.31
N LEU A 825 -4.68 56.47 17.55
CA LEU A 825 -5.34 55.16 17.61
C LEU A 825 -4.54 54.12 18.39
N ALA A 826 -3.39 54.50 18.96
CA ALA A 826 -2.48 53.60 19.65
C ALA A 826 -3.19 52.75 20.72
N GLY A 827 -2.93 51.44 20.66
CA GLY A 827 -3.49 50.46 21.58
C GLY A 827 -4.89 49.93 21.21
N ILE A 828 -5.58 50.48 20.21
CA ILE A 828 -6.80 49.87 19.66
C ILE A 828 -6.43 48.52 19.02
N GLY A 829 -7.25 47.49 19.26
CA GLY A 829 -7.07 46.18 18.66
C GLY A 829 -7.36 46.17 17.16
N VAL A 830 -6.62 45.34 16.42
CA VAL A 830 -6.83 45.17 14.97
C VAL A 830 -8.26 44.70 14.65
N THR A 831 -8.83 43.81 15.46
CA THR A 831 -10.18 43.27 15.21
C THR A 831 -11.28 44.35 15.23
N PRO A 832 -11.36 45.24 16.24
CA PRO A 832 -12.26 46.40 16.19
C PRO A 832 -12.05 47.34 14.99
N VAL A 833 -10.80 47.57 14.57
CA VAL A 833 -10.48 48.41 13.40
C VAL A 833 -11.07 47.80 12.14
N LEU A 834 -10.76 46.52 11.88
CA LEU A 834 -11.31 45.77 10.74
C LEU A 834 -12.84 45.70 10.78
N GLY A 835 -13.43 45.65 11.98
CA GLY A 835 -14.88 45.73 12.15
C GLY A 835 -15.48 47.06 11.67
N THR A 836 -14.77 48.16 11.86
CA THR A 836 -15.17 49.48 11.35
C THR A 836 -14.98 49.58 9.84
N LEU A 837 -13.83 49.12 9.33
CA LEU A 837 -13.51 49.12 7.90
C LEU A 837 -14.49 48.25 7.09
N SER A 838 -14.90 47.11 7.63
CA SER A 838 -15.81 46.18 6.95
C SER A 838 -17.29 46.59 7.01
N ASP A 839 -17.65 47.68 7.69
CA ASP A 839 -19.03 48.13 7.79
C ASP A 839 -19.47 48.84 6.50
N ALA A 840 -20.55 48.35 5.88
CA ALA A 840 -21.11 48.94 4.67
C ALA A 840 -21.57 50.41 4.83
N ASN A 841 -21.70 50.90 6.07
CA ASN A 841 -22.06 52.28 6.36
C ASN A 841 -20.87 53.24 6.45
N LEU A 842 -19.63 52.74 6.38
CA LEU A 842 -18.43 53.57 6.48
C LEU A 842 -18.52 54.79 5.55
N GLY A 843 -18.29 55.97 6.12
CA GLY A 843 -18.39 57.27 5.47
C GLY A 843 -19.78 57.70 4.96
N THR A 844 -20.79 56.84 5.03
CA THR A 844 -22.14 57.10 4.49
C THR A 844 -23.17 57.36 5.59
N ASN A 845 -23.24 56.46 6.58
CA ASN A 845 -24.11 56.60 7.75
C ASN A 845 -23.27 56.49 9.04
N PRO A 846 -23.62 57.22 10.11
CA PRO A 846 -22.90 57.11 11.38
C PRO A 846 -22.91 55.67 11.94
N GLN A 847 -21.73 55.18 12.31
CA GLN A 847 -21.50 53.87 12.92
C GLN A 847 -21.39 54.03 14.45
N ALA A 848 -21.76 52.99 15.20
CA ALA A 848 -21.83 53.06 16.66
C ALA A 848 -20.46 53.34 17.32
N LEU A 849 -20.49 54.07 18.43
CA LEU A 849 -19.32 54.40 19.24
C LEU A 849 -19.21 53.51 20.47
N ASN A 850 -17.99 53.04 20.72
CA ASN A 850 -17.61 52.24 21.86
C ASN A 850 -16.58 52.97 22.75
N SER A 851 -16.43 52.49 23.98
CA SER A 851 -15.39 53.02 24.87
C SER A 851 -14.00 52.57 24.40
N LEU A 852 -12.96 53.38 24.63
CA LEU A 852 -11.58 52.98 24.29
C LEU A 852 -11.21 51.64 24.95
N ALA A 853 -11.60 51.43 26.22
CA ALA A 853 -11.34 50.18 26.94
C ALA A 853 -11.92 48.94 26.25
N SER A 854 -13.09 49.05 25.59
CA SER A 854 -13.68 47.94 24.82
C SER A 854 -12.99 47.71 23.47
N LEU A 855 -12.28 48.70 22.96
CA LEU A 855 -11.55 48.64 21.68
C LEU A 855 -10.13 48.09 21.82
N GLN A 856 -9.57 48.04 23.04
CA GLN A 856 -8.23 47.51 23.31
C GLN A 856 -8.20 45.96 23.39
N THR A 857 -9.10 45.26 22.70
CA THR A 857 -9.18 43.79 22.71
C THR A 857 -8.23 43.16 21.68
N GLY A 858 -7.96 41.85 21.80
CA GLY A 858 -7.06 41.12 20.89
C GLY A 858 -5.58 41.19 21.27
N THR A 859 -4.77 40.34 20.61
CA THR A 859 -3.31 40.20 20.82
C THR A 859 -2.48 41.19 19.99
N LEU A 860 -2.97 41.56 18.80
CA LEU A 860 -2.38 42.59 17.95
C LEU A 860 -3.13 43.92 18.11
N ARG A 861 -2.37 45.00 18.22
CA ARG A 861 -2.88 46.36 18.45
C ARG A 861 -2.09 47.35 17.59
N LEU A 862 -2.74 48.46 17.27
CA LEU A 862 -2.11 49.59 16.57
C LEU A 862 -1.02 50.21 17.45
N SER A 863 0.07 50.61 16.79
CA SER A 863 1.25 51.26 17.41
C SER A 863 0.95 52.66 17.94
#